data_AF-A0AAE0ND30-F1
#
_entry.id   AF-A0AAE0ND30-F1
#
_cell.length_a   1.000
_cell.length_b   1.000
_cell.length_c   1.000
_cell.angle_alpha   90.00
_cell.angle_beta   90.00
_cell.angle_gamma   90.00
#
_symmetry.space_group_name_H-M   'P 1'
#
loop_
_entity.id
_entity.type
_entity.pdbx_description
1 polymer ?
#
loop_
_entity_poly.entity_id
_entity_poly.type
_entity_poly.pdbx_seq_one_letter_code
_entity_poly.pdbx_strand_id
1 'polypeptide(L)'
;MKDNGIDYKPFFPAEKINRLVTNDRVAAVLWRKPSDSLVIFVSQHARKMFLALVCGGVCSVKDLECIMQSCQAHGMTDDKLPIQAMACMGQGNDPRKCSPKHGPWLNVFHDSRWNRLKYGFRRDQCVLNAPVFSDRDFRYELTAECVLPFIWKAPDERDGHFSIPCREPLRVALKKMKPLNEWGYNVGSAWEHEVLALTEIRELRHKHLIRPLAAIKHGLEYYIMFEWAEGGSLRDVWKSKDKTDRYLTPERVMCVLEQLLGLAGALAALHNTNTRTSTGLATRAPSLQPASASSRTTTRRHLDTESEVHWRHGDLKPDNILHFKDHSSQRWLGTLKIADLGLAKQHFDKTSRRDEGTKQRYTTSQYEAPEAITNLESPRSRRYDIWSMGCIILEFVIVLLYGPDGLTAFYRERELDQASTDTLYFTLNTHNGPAHVSHIAKHWMEQILRNSECRRPEGSAISDLISLVRDRLLIVPLPADNMTEDQKKICRADASELQRELERMRGLALKRGDSYLLGEPERQHRSIPFPCSVQEPETRKEGQRYLKAPGPQAPWRELPFDKAWNYPVDNDFAAEFLRDTLYNTNVFPLVRLDVVLCENCAQASNWTSTSWIMRFEGEEPLNCRLHDLTLRACGLKPLANETTNLKVQRIGSNLYINGYSSPVLCLFKSPSLSAFYATPENAFSDIQTGFPDLQQVRDSMYFKLLSDWLRDCNAKHPQCNHGNSLKTPNSSARRLLPTRLIDVSQRPRSSRKEIDSVRLVVTARLPDHELHTDPRYIALSHPWGIRSQNNHFCTTRQNLTGRIEDGILVATLPATLQDAVTVTRELGIRYLWIDTICIIQGPDGDFDTEARLMESVFSLAYCVIAASRASGTSSGFLSPRRSRDFIALKTSNNSSSTTLYITTPLDDFQSDVIDGPLNKRGWVLQERALARRTIYFAASQTYFECGAGVRCETLTKMTNNQASFLGDPAFPTVALRSSKGAKIRLYELLYKTYSALHFTKIWDRPIAIAGLEQRLVWAFNTHGGYGVFDGQFFGRSLLWKRDEKAEENEVMKAIEFPVGDRRYYHVPTWSWMAYEGVIDFMDVPFDGVEWQHSEEEGVLSPWGRMAEQKKEEEVPHGDVVWHTGKANERTVLSAVGRALAVPLEEAETKIVYDGGRDLRRGQVSEVRVVVVGRQKTGNQHATNVGVLQHYVLVVGQRQDNGTAYRRLGVARLPGSWIDQKGPGRKISVV
;
A
#
# COMPACT_ATOMS: atom_id res chain seq x y z
N MET A 1 34.82 35.54 -5.55
CA MET A 1 33.95 34.43 -5.13
C MET A 1 32.95 34.95 -4.10
N LYS A 2 32.01 35.80 -4.53
CA LYS A 2 30.81 36.15 -3.75
C LYS A 2 29.63 36.01 -4.70
N ASP A 3 28.53 35.53 -4.14
CA ASP A 3 27.28 35.07 -4.75
C ASP A 3 27.34 33.75 -5.52
N ASN A 4 26.78 32.72 -4.88
CA ASN A 4 25.61 31.99 -5.39
C ASN A 4 24.98 31.24 -4.22
N GLY A 5 23.68 31.47 -4.01
CA GLY A 5 22.92 30.95 -2.87
C GLY A 5 22.81 29.42 -2.86
N ILE A 6 22.44 28.92 -1.68
CA ILE A 6 22.13 27.52 -1.32
C ILE A 6 23.38 26.65 -1.05
N ASP A 7 23.81 26.69 0.22
CA ASP A 7 24.45 25.62 1.01
C ASP A 7 25.63 24.80 0.45
N TYR A 8 26.46 25.37 -0.44
CA TYR A 8 27.75 24.78 -0.79
C TYR A 8 28.90 25.80 -0.71
N LYS A 9 29.95 25.44 0.04
CA LYS A 9 31.15 26.27 0.22
C LYS A 9 31.89 26.41 -1.13
N PRO A 10 32.43 27.59 -1.48
CA PRO A 10 33.23 27.75 -2.69
C PRO A 10 34.46 26.84 -2.65
N PHE A 11 34.89 26.31 -3.80
CA PHE A 11 36.11 25.50 -3.94
C PHE A 11 37.02 26.03 -5.04
N PHE A 12 38.29 25.61 -5.00
CA PHE A 12 39.29 25.94 -5.99
C PHE A 12 39.63 24.72 -6.87
N PRO A 13 39.36 24.75 -8.20
CA PRO A 13 39.66 23.62 -9.08
C PRO A 13 41.16 23.29 -9.12
N ALA A 14 41.50 22.00 -9.03
CA ALA A 14 42.89 21.52 -9.02
C ALA A 14 43.70 21.99 -10.25
N GLU A 15 43.09 22.05 -11.44
CA GLU A 15 43.75 22.57 -12.64
C GLU A 15 44.16 24.04 -12.52
N LYS A 16 43.35 24.86 -11.84
CA LYS A 16 43.69 26.27 -11.61
C LYS A 16 44.85 26.41 -10.64
N ILE A 17 44.95 25.55 -9.61
CA ILE A 17 46.10 25.52 -8.68
C ILE A 17 47.40 25.29 -9.45
N ASN A 18 47.40 24.29 -10.36
CA ASN A 18 48.57 23.96 -11.17
C ASN A 18 49.00 25.09 -12.12
N ARG A 19 48.05 25.90 -12.62
CA ARG A 19 48.35 27.07 -13.46
C ARG A 19 48.82 28.29 -12.66
N LEU A 20 48.45 28.39 -11.39
CA LEU A 20 48.78 29.54 -10.54
C LEU A 20 50.13 29.38 -9.84
N VAL A 21 50.48 28.16 -9.43
CA VAL A 21 51.71 27.89 -8.69
C VAL A 21 52.74 27.24 -9.62
N THR A 22 53.40 28.08 -10.43
CA THR A 22 54.54 27.70 -11.28
C THR A 22 55.85 28.24 -10.68
N ASN A 23 56.99 27.63 -11.03
CA ASN A 23 58.30 28.06 -10.52
C ASN A 23 58.51 29.58 -10.67
N ASP A 24 58.23 30.13 -11.86
CA ASP A 24 58.41 31.56 -12.15
C ASP A 24 57.52 32.46 -11.28
N ARG A 25 56.26 32.06 -11.08
CA ARG A 25 55.29 32.83 -10.28
C ARG A 25 55.61 32.76 -8.79
N VAL A 26 56.05 31.61 -8.31
CA VAL A 26 56.50 31.44 -6.92
C VAL A 26 57.75 32.28 -6.67
N ALA A 27 58.73 32.24 -7.58
CA ALA A 27 59.95 33.04 -7.48
C ALA A 27 59.67 34.56 -7.51
N ALA A 28 58.67 35.00 -8.27
CA ALA A 28 58.24 36.40 -8.32
C ALA A 28 57.50 36.88 -7.07
N VAL A 29 56.85 35.97 -6.33
CA VAL A 29 56.06 36.30 -5.13
C VAL A 29 56.90 36.26 -3.85
N LEU A 30 57.94 35.43 -3.77
CA LEU A 30 58.81 35.31 -2.59
C LEU A 30 59.84 36.46 -2.48
N TRP A 31 60.41 36.68 -1.29
CA TRP A 31 61.28 37.82 -1.02
C TRP A 31 62.69 37.61 -1.62
N ARG A 32 63.37 38.72 -2.00
CA ARG A 32 64.70 38.80 -2.66
C ARG A 32 65.45 37.46 -2.85
N LYS A 33 65.39 36.90 -4.08
CA LYS A 33 66.11 35.69 -4.55
C LYS A 33 65.91 34.46 -3.63
N PRO A 34 64.73 33.84 -3.64
CA PRO A 34 64.49 32.58 -2.90
C PRO A 34 65.41 31.47 -3.45
N SER A 35 65.79 30.51 -2.60
CA SER A 35 66.56 29.36 -3.05
C SER A 35 65.76 28.51 -4.06
N ASP A 36 66.43 27.98 -5.09
CA ASP A 36 65.80 27.11 -6.09
C ASP A 36 65.13 25.89 -5.45
N SER A 37 65.74 25.37 -4.36
CA SER A 37 65.18 24.27 -3.58
C SER A 37 63.81 24.61 -2.98
N LEU A 38 63.64 25.82 -2.44
CA LEU A 38 62.37 26.28 -1.88
C LEU A 38 61.31 26.50 -2.97
N VAL A 39 61.69 27.10 -4.11
CA VAL A 39 60.79 27.32 -5.25
C VAL A 39 60.28 26.00 -5.82
N ILE A 40 61.17 25.01 -5.96
CA ILE A 40 60.83 23.65 -6.40
C ILE A 40 59.92 22.99 -5.37
N PHE A 41 60.24 23.06 -4.08
CA PHE A 41 59.43 22.49 -3.01
C PHE A 41 58.00 23.03 -3.03
N VAL A 42 57.83 24.35 -3.07
CA VAL A 42 56.51 25.00 -3.14
C VAL A 42 55.76 24.56 -4.41
N SER A 43 56.44 24.57 -5.55
CA SER A 43 55.83 24.29 -6.85
C SER A 43 55.59 22.81 -7.11
N GLN A 44 56.14 21.88 -6.35
CA GLN A 44 55.95 20.44 -6.54
C GLN A 44 55.18 19.77 -5.39
N HIS A 45 55.37 20.24 -4.16
CA HIS A 45 54.91 19.52 -2.96
C HIS A 45 54.02 20.34 -2.02
N ALA A 46 53.95 21.67 -2.16
CA ALA A 46 53.25 22.55 -1.22
C ALA A 46 52.44 23.68 -1.89
N ARG A 47 51.78 23.39 -3.03
CA ARG A 47 51.04 24.37 -3.84
C ARG A 47 49.80 24.87 -3.10
N LYS A 48 49.03 23.97 -2.51
CA LYS A 48 47.80 24.30 -1.76
C LYS A 48 48.16 25.01 -0.46
N MET A 49 49.20 24.56 0.23
CA MET A 49 49.74 25.22 1.42
C MET A 49 50.12 26.68 1.14
N PHE A 50 50.87 26.91 0.06
CA PHE A 50 51.28 28.25 -0.38
C PHE A 50 50.08 29.14 -0.71
N LEU A 51 49.13 28.66 -1.51
CA LEU A 51 47.92 29.41 -1.85
C LEU A 51 47.05 29.71 -0.63
N ALA A 52 46.91 28.77 0.32
CA ALA A 52 46.13 28.98 1.54
C ALA A 52 46.72 30.09 2.40
N LEU A 53 48.05 30.20 2.46
CA LEU A 53 48.75 31.28 3.14
C LEU A 53 48.60 32.62 2.40
N VAL A 54 48.75 32.62 1.08
CA VAL A 54 48.57 33.83 0.26
C VAL A 54 47.13 34.37 0.36
N CYS A 55 46.12 33.50 0.29
CA CYS A 55 44.71 33.89 0.44
C CYS A 55 44.34 34.27 1.88
N GLY A 56 44.98 33.65 2.88
CA GLY A 56 44.76 33.88 4.30
C GLY A 56 45.25 35.23 4.83
N GLY A 57 45.82 36.08 3.97
CA GLY A 57 46.18 37.46 4.30
C GLY A 57 47.50 37.60 5.05
N VAL A 58 48.55 36.86 4.65
CA VAL A 58 49.90 37.04 5.22
C VAL A 58 50.35 38.50 5.12
N CYS A 59 50.75 39.08 6.27
CA CYS A 59 51.00 40.51 6.41
C CYS A 59 52.29 41.00 5.69
N SER A 60 53.25 40.12 5.38
CA SER A 60 54.46 40.48 4.61
C SER A 60 54.99 39.31 3.79
N VAL A 61 55.57 39.60 2.62
CA VAL A 61 56.21 38.59 1.75
C VAL A 61 57.35 37.85 2.48
N LYS A 62 58.04 38.55 3.39
CA LYS A 62 59.10 37.97 4.22
C LYS A 62 58.58 36.89 5.18
N ASP A 63 57.40 37.11 5.76
CA ASP A 63 56.77 36.11 6.65
C ASP A 63 56.32 34.87 5.87
N LEU A 64 55.79 35.06 4.64
CA LEU A 64 55.41 33.95 3.76
C LEU A 64 56.60 33.05 3.43
N GLU A 65 57.75 33.64 3.04
CA GLU A 65 58.95 32.87 2.73
C GLU A 65 59.47 32.08 3.93
N CYS A 66 59.55 32.70 5.11
CA CYS A 66 60.02 32.01 6.30
C CYS A 66 59.08 30.88 6.74
N ILE A 67 57.76 31.04 6.59
CA ILE A 67 56.79 29.96 6.87
C ILE A 67 57.00 28.81 5.88
N MET A 68 57.17 29.09 4.58
CA MET A 68 57.43 28.04 3.59
C MET A 68 58.78 27.33 3.78
N GLN A 69 59.83 28.04 4.22
CA GLN A 69 61.10 27.44 4.62
C GLN A 69 60.94 26.52 5.83
N SER A 70 60.14 26.93 6.82
CA SER A 70 59.79 26.09 7.98
C SER A 70 59.00 24.84 7.56
N CYS A 71 58.04 24.99 6.62
CA CYS A 71 57.32 23.86 6.05
C CYS A 71 58.27 22.88 5.33
N GLN A 72 59.22 23.38 4.55
CA GLN A 72 60.22 22.56 3.86
C GLN A 72 61.11 21.79 4.86
N ALA A 73 61.60 22.47 5.91
CA ALA A 73 62.48 21.87 6.91
C ALA A 73 61.80 20.75 7.74
N HIS A 74 60.49 20.87 7.97
CA HIS A 74 59.71 19.91 8.75
C HIS A 74 58.91 18.91 7.91
N GLY A 75 59.02 18.95 6.58
CA GLY A 75 58.32 18.04 5.67
C GLY A 75 56.80 18.25 5.62
N MET A 76 56.34 19.49 5.75
CA MET A 76 54.92 19.85 5.66
C MET A 76 54.53 20.09 4.20
N THR A 77 53.80 19.13 3.63
CA THR A 77 53.40 19.07 2.21
C THR A 77 51.87 19.01 2.04
N ASP A 78 51.37 19.15 0.81
CA ASP A 78 49.94 19.24 0.51
C ASP A 78 49.14 17.98 0.90
N ASP A 79 49.76 16.79 0.99
CA ASP A 79 49.14 15.54 1.46
C ASP A 79 48.81 15.55 2.96
N LYS A 80 49.36 16.51 3.72
CA LYS A 80 49.05 16.71 5.15
C LYS A 80 47.78 17.54 5.39
N LEU A 81 47.17 18.09 4.33
CA LEU A 81 45.94 18.85 4.41
C LEU A 81 44.69 17.96 4.18
N PRO A 82 43.53 18.24 4.81
CA PRO A 82 43.30 19.30 5.79
C PRO A 82 43.83 18.93 7.19
N ILE A 83 44.36 19.93 7.91
CA ILE A 83 44.95 19.74 9.23
C ILE A 83 43.85 19.88 10.28
N GLN A 84 43.44 18.76 10.87
CA GLN A 84 42.37 18.73 11.88
C GLN A 84 42.88 19.04 13.30
N ALA A 85 44.14 18.72 13.59
CA ALA A 85 44.75 18.84 14.92
C ALA A 85 45.31 20.26 15.21
N MET A 86 44.52 21.31 14.97
CA MET A 86 44.94 22.70 15.18
C MET A 86 44.92 23.15 16.64
N ALA A 87 44.58 22.27 17.59
CA ALA A 87 44.54 22.57 19.02
C ALA A 87 45.90 22.99 19.61
N CYS A 88 47.00 22.65 18.94
CA CYS A 88 48.36 23.05 19.33
C CYS A 88 48.72 24.49 18.87
N MET A 89 47.95 25.11 17.97
CA MET A 89 48.23 26.45 17.46
C MET A 89 47.97 27.53 18.51
N GLY A 90 49.04 28.10 19.06
CA GLY A 90 49.00 29.23 19.99
C GLY A 90 49.35 28.89 21.44
N GLN A 91 49.74 27.64 21.74
CA GLN A 91 50.47 27.34 22.97
C GLN A 91 51.93 27.69 22.74
N GLY A 92 52.26 28.99 22.84
CA GLY A 92 53.53 29.56 22.38
C GLY A 92 54.78 28.76 22.77
N ASN A 93 55.76 28.67 21.87
CA ASN A 93 57.14 28.16 21.93
C ASN A 93 57.52 26.96 22.83
N ASP A 94 56.62 26.35 23.61
CA ASP A 94 56.93 25.27 24.55
C ASP A 94 56.39 23.92 24.05
N PRO A 95 57.20 23.14 23.31
CA PRO A 95 56.80 21.84 22.78
C PRO A 95 56.40 20.82 23.87
N ARG A 96 56.69 21.09 25.15
CA ARG A 96 56.33 20.24 26.29
C ARG A 96 54.85 20.33 26.72
N LYS A 97 54.11 21.34 26.25
CA LYS A 97 52.69 21.53 26.56
C LYS A 97 51.74 20.90 25.54
N CYS A 98 52.28 20.42 24.42
CA CYS A 98 51.51 19.69 23.42
C CYS A 98 51.39 18.21 23.78
N SER A 99 50.28 17.58 23.39
CA SER A 99 50.04 16.16 23.60
C SER A 99 51.22 15.33 23.04
N PRO A 100 51.73 14.30 23.77
CA PRO A 100 52.89 13.50 23.36
C PRO A 100 52.68 12.64 22.09
N LYS A 101 51.63 12.88 21.30
CA LYS A 101 51.22 12.09 20.13
C LYS A 101 51.26 12.83 18.79
N HIS A 102 51.76 14.08 18.71
CA HIS A 102 51.78 14.82 17.44
C HIS A 102 53.08 14.61 16.63
N GLY A 103 52.97 14.47 15.30
CA GLY A 103 54.12 14.16 14.42
C GLY A 103 55.07 15.35 14.17
N PRO A 104 56.35 15.12 13.79
CA PRO A 104 57.38 16.17 13.64
C PRO A 104 57.02 17.33 12.70
N TRP A 105 56.19 17.07 11.69
CA TRP A 105 55.72 18.07 10.72
C TRP A 105 54.77 19.12 11.33
N LEU A 106 54.15 18.84 12.48
CA LEU A 106 53.30 19.81 13.19
C LEU A 106 54.11 20.90 13.91
N ASN A 107 55.43 20.74 14.02
CA ASN A 107 56.31 21.73 14.66
C ASN A 107 56.34 23.08 13.93
N VAL A 108 55.94 23.10 12.65
CA VAL A 108 55.75 24.33 11.86
C VAL A 108 54.85 25.35 12.58
N PHE A 109 53.87 24.87 13.36
CA PHE A 109 52.89 25.70 14.06
C PHE A 109 53.38 26.33 15.38
N HIS A 110 54.58 25.98 15.86
CA HIS A 110 55.20 26.64 17.01
C HIS A 110 55.81 28.00 16.67
N ASP A 111 55.86 28.34 15.38
CA ASP A 111 56.28 29.67 14.94
C ASP A 111 55.20 30.72 15.27
N SER A 112 55.59 31.74 16.05
CA SER A 112 54.72 32.82 16.50
C SER A 112 53.97 33.56 15.38
N ARG A 113 54.46 33.48 14.13
CA ARG A 113 53.80 34.06 12.93
C ARG A 113 52.45 33.41 12.62
N TRP A 114 52.24 32.14 12.99
CA TRP A 114 50.96 31.45 12.81
C TRP A 114 49.83 32.00 13.69
N ASN A 115 50.16 32.71 14.78
CA ASN A 115 49.14 33.26 15.70
C ASN A 115 48.13 34.19 14.99
N ARG A 116 48.58 34.93 13.98
CA ARG A 116 47.75 35.84 13.18
C ARG A 116 47.10 35.16 11.97
N LEU A 117 47.67 34.04 11.50
CA LEU A 117 47.28 33.38 10.24
C LEU A 117 46.37 32.17 10.46
N LYS A 118 46.34 31.61 11.67
CA LYS A 118 45.64 30.35 12.00
C LYS A 118 44.18 30.30 11.56
N TYR A 119 43.43 31.39 11.75
CA TYR A 119 42.01 31.43 11.41
C TYR A 119 41.76 31.55 9.90
N GLY A 120 42.54 32.39 9.20
CA GLY A 120 42.46 32.53 7.74
C GLY A 120 42.88 31.23 7.05
N PHE A 121 44.02 30.68 7.45
CA PHE A 121 44.55 29.41 6.92
C PHE A 121 43.61 28.22 7.19
N ARG A 122 43.00 28.13 8.39
CA ARG A 122 41.98 27.12 8.71
C ARG A 122 40.80 27.19 7.73
N ARG A 123 40.32 28.37 7.41
CA ARG A 123 39.20 28.57 6.49
C ARG A 123 39.59 28.25 5.05
N ASP A 124 40.75 28.75 4.61
CA ASP A 124 41.11 28.78 3.20
C ASP A 124 41.71 27.44 2.71
N GLN A 125 42.31 26.64 3.60
CA GLN A 125 42.79 25.30 3.23
C GLN A 125 41.67 24.36 2.77
N CYS A 126 40.46 24.49 3.31
CA CYS A 126 39.32 23.62 2.95
C CYS A 126 38.88 23.85 1.50
N VAL A 127 38.94 25.10 1.03
CA VAL A 127 38.58 25.51 -0.34
C VAL A 127 39.55 24.93 -1.38
N LEU A 128 40.83 24.79 -1.01
CA LEU A 128 41.91 24.30 -1.87
C LEU A 128 42.07 22.78 -1.83
N ASN A 129 41.43 22.10 -0.88
CA ASN A 129 41.49 20.64 -0.69
C ASN A 129 40.22 19.91 -1.12
N ALA A 130 39.48 20.48 -2.07
CA ALA A 130 38.42 19.74 -2.73
C ALA A 130 38.97 18.44 -3.36
N PRO A 131 38.27 17.30 -3.21
CA PRO A 131 38.70 16.02 -3.75
C PRO A 131 38.68 16.04 -5.27
N VAL A 132 39.55 15.24 -5.89
CA VAL A 132 39.54 14.99 -7.33
C VAL A 132 39.00 13.59 -7.54
N PHE A 133 37.81 13.49 -8.12
CA PHE A 133 37.25 12.20 -8.49
C PHE A 133 37.91 11.69 -9.77
N SER A 134 38.41 10.46 -9.72
CA SER A 134 39.06 9.78 -10.83
C SER A 134 38.27 8.52 -11.21
N ASP A 135 38.35 8.09 -12.47
CA ASP A 135 37.78 6.80 -12.88
C ASP A 135 38.54 5.60 -12.28
N ARG A 136 39.70 5.81 -11.63
CA ARG A 136 40.49 4.74 -11.00
C ARG A 136 39.90 4.33 -9.65
N ASP A 137 39.44 5.30 -8.88
CA ASP A 137 38.95 5.06 -7.52
C ASP A 137 37.42 5.15 -7.49
N PHE A 138 36.76 4.12 -6.93
CA PHE A 138 35.32 4.13 -6.76
C PHE A 138 34.90 4.75 -5.43
N ARG A 139 35.61 4.43 -4.35
CA ARG A 139 35.21 4.74 -2.97
C ARG A 139 36.04 5.90 -2.43
N TYR A 140 35.36 6.91 -1.88
CA TYR A 140 35.97 8.11 -1.31
C TYR A 140 35.45 8.30 0.12
N GLU A 141 36.36 8.32 1.08
CA GLU A 141 36.05 8.64 2.48
C GLU A 141 36.57 10.03 2.83
N LEU A 142 35.64 10.96 2.98
CA LEU A 142 35.88 12.38 3.15
C LEU A 142 35.37 12.84 4.51
N THR A 143 36.07 13.79 5.10
CA THR A 143 35.71 14.37 6.40
C THR A 143 34.66 15.46 6.21
N ALA A 144 33.83 15.75 7.21
CA ALA A 144 32.75 16.75 7.11
C ALA A 144 33.23 18.19 6.81
N GLU A 145 34.51 18.48 7.03
CA GLU A 145 35.13 19.78 6.74
C GLU A 145 35.57 19.92 5.27
N CYS A 146 35.60 18.81 4.51
CA CYS A 146 36.00 18.78 3.11
C CYS A 146 34.95 19.47 2.22
N VAL A 147 35.40 20.30 1.29
CA VAL A 147 34.49 20.95 0.33
C VAL A 147 34.35 20.04 -0.89
N LEU A 148 33.14 19.57 -1.18
CA LEU A 148 32.88 18.78 -2.39
C LEU A 148 32.93 19.67 -3.64
N PRO A 149 33.55 19.22 -4.76
CA PRO A 149 33.82 20.01 -5.97
C PRO A 149 32.60 20.11 -6.89
N PHE A 150 31.40 20.27 -6.33
CA PHE A 150 30.17 20.32 -7.10
C PHE A 150 29.66 21.76 -7.21
N ILE A 151 29.33 22.19 -8.42
CA ILE A 151 28.62 23.44 -8.67
C ILE A 151 27.20 23.06 -9.02
N TRP A 152 26.24 23.45 -8.18
CA TRP A 152 24.84 23.18 -8.48
C TRP A 152 24.37 24.14 -9.58
N LYS A 153 23.92 23.59 -10.71
CA LYS A 153 23.20 24.35 -11.73
C LYS A 153 21.72 23.99 -11.58
N ALA A 154 20.87 24.97 -11.28
CA ALA A 154 19.43 24.77 -11.32
C ALA A 154 19.04 24.25 -12.72
N PRO A 155 17.97 23.45 -12.87
CA PRO A 155 17.68 22.77 -14.15
C PRO A 155 17.35 23.68 -15.35
N ASP A 156 17.51 25.00 -15.26
CA ASP A 156 16.63 25.96 -15.95
C ASP A 156 17.34 27.20 -16.51
N GLU A 157 18.44 27.03 -17.26
CA GLU A 157 18.98 28.12 -18.10
C GLU A 157 19.37 27.58 -19.47
N ARG A 158 18.55 27.91 -20.48
CA ARG A 158 18.91 27.80 -21.90
C ARG A 158 19.94 28.90 -22.19
N ASP A 159 21.21 28.54 -22.30
CA ASP A 159 22.22 29.47 -22.82
C ASP A 159 22.06 29.59 -24.34
N GLY A 160 21.51 30.74 -24.74
CA GLY A 160 21.63 31.26 -26.09
C GLY A 160 23.02 31.85 -26.33
N HIS A 161 23.53 31.60 -27.54
CA HIS A 161 24.57 32.31 -28.29
C HIS A 161 25.68 33.14 -27.58
N PHE A 162 26.92 32.78 -27.97
CA PHE A 162 28.19 33.54 -28.04
C PHE A 162 29.33 33.14 -27.08
N SER A 163 30.24 32.33 -27.67
CA SER A 163 31.71 32.41 -27.67
C SER A 163 32.53 32.37 -26.36
N ILE A 164 33.26 31.26 -26.15
CA ILE A 164 34.75 31.09 -26.06
C ILE A 164 35.05 29.70 -25.45
N PRO A 165 36.07 28.95 -25.92
CA PRO A 165 36.21 27.52 -25.63
C PRO A 165 36.77 27.27 -24.22
N CYS A 166 35.91 26.89 -23.30
CA CYS A 166 36.27 26.04 -22.17
C CYS A 166 35.41 24.77 -22.29
N ARG A 167 36.05 23.59 -22.23
CA ARG A 167 35.36 22.29 -22.17
C ARG A 167 34.22 22.40 -21.15
N GLU A 168 32.99 22.11 -21.57
CA GLU A 168 31.82 22.18 -20.71
C GLU A 168 32.06 21.39 -19.40
N PRO A 169 31.60 21.88 -18.23
CA PRO A 169 31.72 21.14 -16.99
C PRO A 169 30.95 19.82 -17.07
N LEU A 170 31.59 18.72 -16.66
CA LEU A 170 31.00 17.38 -16.62
C LEU A 170 29.77 17.37 -15.69
N ARG A 171 28.61 16.96 -16.22
CA ARG A 171 27.36 16.81 -15.44
C ARG A 171 27.28 15.43 -14.81
N VAL A 172 26.89 15.38 -13.53
CA VAL A 172 26.75 14.13 -12.77
C VAL A 172 25.46 14.15 -11.96
N ALA A 173 24.90 12.98 -11.69
CA ALA A 173 23.78 12.80 -10.77
C ALA A 173 24.30 12.34 -9.41
N LEU A 174 23.83 12.96 -8.31
CA LEU A 174 24.24 12.61 -6.95
C LEU A 174 23.05 12.06 -6.15
N LYS A 175 23.08 10.76 -5.83
CA LYS A 175 22.11 10.08 -4.98
C LYS A 175 22.57 10.18 -3.52
N LYS A 176 21.88 10.98 -2.72
CA LYS A 176 22.10 11.10 -1.26
C LYS A 176 21.29 10.03 -0.52
N MET A 177 21.94 9.22 0.31
CA MET A 177 21.26 8.28 1.21
C MET A 177 20.65 9.05 2.37
N LYS A 178 19.40 8.74 2.70
CA LYS A 178 18.68 9.41 3.80
C LYS A 178 18.53 8.44 4.96
N PRO A 179 18.73 8.87 6.21
CA PRO A 179 18.32 8.07 7.36
C PRO A 179 16.81 7.85 7.32
N LEU A 180 16.37 6.61 7.56
CA LEU A 180 14.97 6.25 7.67
C LEU A 180 14.68 5.98 9.15
N ASN A 181 13.57 6.52 9.66
CA ASN A 181 13.08 6.25 11.01
C ASN A 181 12.42 4.85 11.07
N GLU A 182 13.15 3.82 10.68
CA GLU A 182 12.75 2.41 10.72
C GLU A 182 13.63 1.66 11.72
N TRP A 183 13.04 0.74 12.48
CA TRP A 183 13.74 0.01 13.54
C TRP A 183 14.79 -0.93 12.92
N GLY A 184 16.06 -0.75 13.29
CA GLY A 184 17.18 -1.52 12.73
C GLY A 184 17.75 -1.01 11.40
N TYR A 185 17.18 0.06 10.81
CA TYR A 185 17.75 0.66 9.60
C TYR A 185 19.00 1.48 9.91
N ASN A 186 20.14 1.03 9.40
CA ASN A 186 21.41 1.76 9.47
C ASN A 186 21.76 2.28 8.06
N VAL A 187 21.78 3.61 7.90
CA VAL A 187 22.09 4.25 6.60
C VAL A 187 23.48 3.89 6.09
N GLY A 188 24.46 3.70 6.99
CA GLY A 188 25.80 3.27 6.64
C GLY A 188 25.81 1.84 6.11
N SER A 189 25.15 0.90 6.79
CA SER A 189 25.01 -0.47 6.31
C SER A 189 24.23 -0.55 5.00
N ALA A 190 23.16 0.23 4.83
CA ALA A 190 22.41 0.28 3.57
C ALA A 190 23.28 0.79 2.42
N TRP A 191 24.06 1.84 2.65
CA TRP A 191 25.00 2.36 1.66
C TRP A 191 26.10 1.35 1.32
N GLU A 192 26.68 0.65 2.31
CA GLU A 192 27.68 -0.40 2.05
C GLU A 192 27.14 -1.51 1.14
N HIS A 193 25.92 -2.01 1.38
CA HIS A 193 25.32 -3.01 0.49
C HIS A 193 25.12 -2.48 -0.94
N GLU A 194 24.68 -1.24 -1.09
CA GLU A 194 24.49 -0.62 -2.41
C GLU A 194 25.84 -0.41 -3.14
N VAL A 195 26.88 0.01 -2.42
CA VAL A 195 28.23 0.18 -2.96
C VAL A 195 28.84 -1.16 -3.39
N LEU A 196 28.64 -2.22 -2.59
CA LEU A 196 29.10 -3.58 -2.95
C LEU A 196 28.44 -4.05 -4.24
N ALA A 197 27.10 -3.96 -4.34
CA ALA A 197 26.37 -4.34 -5.55
C ALA A 197 26.82 -3.54 -6.77
N LEU A 198 26.96 -2.22 -6.64
CA LEU A 198 27.40 -1.36 -7.73
C LEU A 198 28.85 -1.58 -8.14
N THR A 199 29.72 -2.05 -7.22
CA THR A 199 31.11 -2.40 -7.55
C THR A 199 31.15 -3.62 -8.47
N GLU A 200 30.38 -4.67 -8.16
CA GLU A 200 30.29 -5.85 -9.02
C GLU A 200 29.66 -5.54 -10.38
N ILE A 201 28.58 -4.76 -10.39
CA ILE A 201 27.88 -4.33 -11.61
C ILE A 201 28.78 -3.44 -12.48
N ARG A 202 29.63 -2.61 -11.88
CA ARG A 202 30.58 -1.75 -12.59
C ARG A 202 31.53 -2.56 -13.47
N GLU A 203 31.90 -3.77 -13.06
CA GLU A 203 32.78 -4.65 -13.84
C GLU A 203 32.10 -5.24 -15.08
N LEU A 204 30.77 -5.24 -15.17
CA LEU A 204 30.05 -5.70 -16.36
C LEU A 204 30.26 -4.80 -17.58
N ARG A 205 30.61 -3.53 -17.37
CA ARG A 205 30.92 -2.51 -18.40
C ARG A 205 29.95 -2.51 -19.58
N HIS A 206 28.66 -2.68 -19.31
CA HIS A 206 27.63 -2.75 -20.35
C HIS A 206 27.10 -1.35 -20.71
N LYS A 207 27.01 -1.03 -22.01
CA LYS A 207 26.55 0.30 -22.50
C LYS A 207 25.17 0.71 -21.99
N HIS A 208 24.29 -0.27 -21.76
CA HIS A 208 22.90 -0.08 -21.32
C HIS A 208 22.70 -0.30 -19.80
N LEU A 209 23.77 -0.32 -19.00
CA LEU A 209 23.69 -0.25 -17.54
C LEU A 209 24.18 1.12 -17.07
N ILE A 210 23.51 1.71 -16.07
CA ILE A 210 23.94 2.99 -15.49
C ILE A 210 25.35 2.85 -14.93
N ARG A 211 26.25 3.79 -15.25
CA ARG A 211 27.62 3.77 -14.74
C ARG A 211 27.71 4.51 -13.41
N PRO A 212 27.99 3.81 -12.29
CA PRO A 212 28.34 4.48 -11.04
C PRO A 212 29.76 5.04 -11.17
N LEU A 213 29.92 6.33 -10.82
CA LEU A 213 31.16 7.08 -10.94
C LEU A 213 31.95 7.09 -9.63
N ALA A 214 31.28 7.31 -8.50
CA ALA A 214 31.91 7.31 -7.19
C ALA A 214 30.91 7.00 -6.07
N ALA A 215 31.35 6.31 -5.03
CA ALA A 215 30.69 6.18 -3.75
C ALA A 215 31.41 7.09 -2.74
N ILE A 216 30.70 8.05 -2.15
CA ILE A 216 31.28 9.10 -1.33
C ILE A 216 30.67 9.05 0.08
N LYS A 217 31.50 8.77 1.08
CA LYS A 217 31.17 8.98 2.50
C LYS A 217 31.73 10.33 2.91
N HIS A 218 30.88 11.26 3.33
CA HIS A 218 31.26 12.63 3.69
C HIS A 218 30.79 12.94 5.11
N GLY A 219 31.68 12.78 6.09
CA GLY A 219 31.29 12.86 7.50
C GLY A 219 30.31 11.74 7.88
N LEU A 220 29.10 12.13 8.29
CA LEU A 220 27.98 11.22 8.60
C LEU A 220 27.03 11.01 7.40
N GLU A 221 27.30 11.66 6.27
CA GLU A 221 26.46 11.63 5.08
C GLU A 221 27.03 10.66 4.04
N TYR A 222 26.15 10.00 3.29
CA TYR A 222 26.52 8.98 2.31
C TYR A 222 25.92 9.31 0.95
N TYR A 223 26.74 9.27 -0.10
CA TYR A 223 26.35 9.61 -1.46
C TYR A 223 26.84 8.58 -2.47
N ILE A 224 26.14 8.48 -3.60
CA ILE A 224 26.57 7.72 -4.78
C ILE A 224 26.42 8.64 -6.00
N MET A 225 27.48 8.79 -6.76
CA MET A 225 27.58 9.62 -7.94
C MET A 225 27.42 8.75 -9.19
N PHE A 226 26.55 9.15 -10.10
CA PHE A 226 26.27 8.49 -11.38
C PHE A 226 26.49 9.47 -12.53
N GLU A 227 26.63 8.93 -13.74
CA GLU A 227 26.51 9.72 -14.96
C GLU A 227 25.13 10.41 -15.05
N TRP A 228 25.11 11.62 -15.61
CA TRP A 228 23.89 12.41 -15.76
C TRP A 228 23.11 11.98 -17.01
N ALA A 229 21.80 11.76 -16.88
CA ALA A 229 20.92 11.44 -18.00
C ALA A 229 20.17 12.69 -18.48
N GLU A 230 20.60 13.29 -19.59
CA GLU A 230 20.02 14.54 -20.13
C GLU A 230 18.57 14.40 -20.61
N GLY A 231 18.14 13.17 -20.91
CA GLY A 231 16.81 12.86 -21.42
C GLY A 231 15.78 12.48 -20.38
N GLY A 232 16.14 12.44 -19.09
CA GLY A 232 15.25 11.99 -18.02
C GLY A 232 15.02 10.48 -18.01
N SER A 233 13.88 10.03 -17.49
CA SER A 233 13.46 8.62 -17.55
C SER A 233 12.75 8.29 -18.86
N LEU A 234 12.61 7.01 -19.20
CA LEU A 234 11.85 6.56 -20.36
C LEU A 234 10.37 6.99 -20.25
N ARG A 235 9.83 7.08 -19.03
CA ARG A 235 8.47 7.62 -18.82
C ARG A 235 8.37 9.10 -19.18
N ASP A 236 9.43 9.88 -18.97
CA ASP A 236 9.49 11.29 -19.39
C ASP A 236 9.54 11.42 -20.91
N VAL A 237 10.26 10.49 -21.58
CA VAL A 237 10.30 10.41 -23.04
C VAL A 237 8.89 10.21 -23.61
N TRP A 238 8.12 9.26 -23.08
CA TRP A 238 6.75 9.01 -23.54
C TRP A 238 5.77 10.17 -23.30
N LYS A 239 6.07 11.08 -22.35
CA LYS A 239 5.24 12.26 -22.06
C LYS A 239 5.61 13.49 -22.87
N SER A 240 6.73 13.45 -23.62
CA SER A 240 7.17 14.56 -24.44
C SER A 240 6.11 14.92 -25.50
N LYS A 241 5.82 16.23 -25.66
CA LYS A 241 4.82 16.74 -26.62
C LYS A 241 5.44 17.16 -27.96
N ASP A 242 6.66 16.73 -28.27
CA ASP A 242 7.33 17.17 -29.48
C ASP A 242 6.52 16.77 -30.73
N LYS A 243 6.24 17.73 -31.62
CA LYS A 243 5.33 17.52 -32.76
C LYS A 243 5.96 16.65 -33.85
N THR A 244 7.30 16.56 -33.86
CA THR A 244 8.08 15.70 -34.74
C THR A 244 7.94 14.21 -34.36
N ASP A 245 7.47 13.88 -33.15
CA ASP A 245 7.32 12.50 -32.66
C ASP A 245 6.11 11.73 -33.21
N ARG A 246 5.31 12.33 -34.11
CA ARG A 246 4.02 11.76 -34.54
C ARG A 246 4.03 10.75 -35.68
N TYR A 247 5.15 10.59 -36.39
CA TYR A 247 5.22 9.73 -37.58
C TYR A 247 5.98 8.42 -37.29
N LEU A 248 5.37 7.28 -37.61
CA LEU A 248 6.03 5.97 -37.55
C LEU A 248 6.92 5.82 -38.78
N THR A 249 8.23 5.63 -38.60
CA THR A 249 9.20 5.44 -39.70
C THR A 249 10.05 4.17 -39.46
N PRO A 250 10.62 3.55 -40.52
CA PRO A 250 11.53 2.41 -40.38
C PRO A 250 12.68 2.67 -39.41
N GLU A 251 13.26 3.88 -39.44
CA GLU A 251 14.39 4.27 -38.59
C GLU A 251 14.01 4.28 -37.12
N ARG A 252 12.78 4.67 -36.79
CA ARG A 252 12.27 4.67 -35.41
C ARG A 252 12.08 3.26 -34.89
N VAL A 253 11.46 2.39 -35.69
CA VAL A 253 11.28 0.97 -35.35
C VAL A 253 12.63 0.30 -35.15
N MET A 254 13.59 0.55 -36.05
CA MET A 254 14.95 0.04 -35.92
C MET A 254 15.65 0.55 -34.65
N CYS A 255 15.51 1.83 -34.35
CA CYS A 255 16.11 2.41 -33.15
C CYS A 255 15.50 1.83 -31.86
N VAL A 256 14.17 1.60 -31.81
CA VAL A 256 13.55 0.88 -30.67
C VAL A 256 14.07 -0.54 -30.56
N LEU A 257 14.16 -1.30 -31.66
CA LEU A 257 14.74 -2.65 -31.66
C LEU A 257 16.17 -2.66 -31.12
N GLU A 258 17.00 -1.70 -31.53
CA GLU A 258 18.37 -1.58 -31.04
C GLU A 258 18.44 -1.24 -29.54
N GLN A 259 17.56 -0.36 -29.04
CA GLN A 259 17.51 -0.06 -27.61
C GLN A 259 16.98 -1.24 -26.79
N LEU A 260 15.93 -1.92 -27.24
CA LEU A 260 15.40 -3.11 -26.58
C LEU A 260 16.43 -4.24 -26.54
N LEU A 261 17.16 -4.44 -27.64
CA LEU A 261 18.26 -5.40 -27.68
C LEU A 261 19.36 -5.02 -26.68
N GLY A 262 19.72 -3.74 -26.62
CA GLY A 262 20.67 -3.22 -25.65
C GLY A 262 20.25 -3.45 -24.19
N LEU A 263 18.99 -3.18 -23.85
CA LEU A 263 18.43 -3.42 -22.53
C LEU A 263 18.36 -4.92 -22.20
N ALA A 264 18.00 -5.77 -23.16
CA ALA A 264 18.01 -7.21 -23.01
C ALA A 264 19.43 -7.76 -22.77
N GLY A 265 20.43 -7.25 -23.51
CA GLY A 265 21.85 -7.58 -23.30
C GLY A 265 22.37 -7.14 -21.94
N ALA A 266 21.95 -5.96 -21.45
CA ALA A 266 22.26 -5.50 -20.10
C ALA A 266 21.67 -6.43 -19.04
N LEU A 267 20.40 -6.82 -19.22
CA LEU A 267 19.72 -7.73 -18.30
C LEU A 267 20.33 -9.14 -18.32
N ALA A 268 20.72 -9.64 -19.49
CA ALA A 268 21.40 -10.91 -19.65
C ALA A 268 22.79 -10.89 -18.99
N ALA A 269 23.56 -9.83 -19.20
CA ALA A 269 24.85 -9.64 -18.51
C ALA A 269 24.66 -9.60 -16.99
N LEU A 270 23.65 -8.87 -16.50
CA LEU A 270 23.32 -8.82 -15.08
C LEU A 270 22.92 -10.20 -14.55
N HIS A 271 22.06 -10.94 -15.25
CA HIS A 271 21.60 -12.27 -14.83
C HIS A 271 22.70 -13.33 -14.87
N ASN A 272 23.69 -13.21 -15.76
CA ASN A 272 24.73 -14.22 -16.04
C ASN A 272 26.09 -13.94 -15.37
N THR A 273 26.15 -13.02 -14.42
CA THR A 273 27.33 -12.53 -13.67
C THR A 273 28.21 -13.58 -12.96
N ASN A 274 28.01 -14.89 -13.15
CA ASN A 274 28.79 -15.93 -12.46
C ASN A 274 28.91 -17.28 -13.20
N THR A 275 29.07 -17.28 -14.53
CA THR A 275 29.26 -18.54 -15.31
C THR A 275 30.70 -18.82 -15.73
N ARG A 276 31.71 -18.11 -15.19
CA ARG A 276 33.13 -18.39 -15.49
C ARG A 276 34.04 -18.12 -14.28
N THR A 277 34.59 -19.18 -13.69
CA THR A 277 36.04 -19.34 -13.46
C THR A 277 36.38 -20.77 -13.00
N SER A 278 36.32 -21.72 -13.93
CA SER A 278 37.24 -22.85 -13.91
C SER A 278 38.57 -22.36 -14.52
N THR A 279 39.42 -21.71 -13.71
CA THR A 279 40.91 -21.68 -13.78
C THR A 279 41.49 -20.48 -13.00
N GLY A 280 42.38 -20.78 -12.03
CA GLY A 280 43.62 -20.01 -11.86
C GLY A 280 43.73 -19.01 -10.68
N LEU A 281 44.35 -19.50 -9.61
CA LEU A 281 45.21 -18.77 -8.64
C LEU A 281 44.55 -17.84 -7.61
N ALA A 282 44.26 -18.46 -6.47
CA ALA A 282 44.19 -17.81 -5.17
C ALA A 282 45.52 -17.12 -4.82
N THR A 283 45.49 -15.80 -4.58
CA THR A 283 46.44 -15.12 -3.69
C THR A 283 45.78 -14.91 -2.33
N ARG A 284 46.37 -15.58 -1.34
CA ARG A 284 45.99 -15.60 0.07
C ARG A 284 46.04 -14.19 0.69
N ALA A 285 45.05 -13.86 1.50
CA ALA A 285 45.22 -12.97 2.66
C ALA A 285 44.93 -13.80 3.95
N PRO A 286 45.60 -13.50 5.08
CA PRO A 286 45.89 -14.49 6.12
C PRO A 286 44.77 -14.62 7.14
N SER A 287 44.52 -15.87 7.53
CA SER A 287 43.63 -16.28 8.61
C SER A 287 44.26 -16.06 9.99
N LEU A 288 43.45 -15.58 10.93
CA LEU A 288 43.66 -15.76 12.36
C LEU A 288 42.95 -17.05 12.80
N GLN A 289 43.72 -18.04 13.24
CA GLN A 289 43.24 -19.19 14.01
C GLN A 289 43.15 -18.83 15.51
N PRO A 290 42.48 -19.64 16.35
CA PRO A 290 43.20 -20.75 17.00
C PRO A 290 42.43 -22.10 17.10
N ALA A 291 43.22 -23.20 17.02
CA ALA A 291 43.27 -24.45 17.81
C ALA A 291 41.96 -25.10 18.37
N SER A 292 41.74 -26.42 18.45
CA SER A 292 42.53 -27.65 18.22
C SER A 292 41.62 -28.90 18.40
N ALA A 293 41.88 -29.98 17.65
CA ALA A 293 41.75 -31.44 17.90
C ALA A 293 40.51 -32.02 18.65
N SER A 294 39.90 -33.18 18.34
CA SER A 294 40.37 -34.42 17.68
C SER A 294 39.20 -35.32 17.23
N SER A 295 39.39 -35.96 16.07
CA SER A 295 38.86 -37.24 15.54
C SER A 295 37.77 -38.02 16.31
N ARG A 296 36.65 -38.29 15.62
CA ARG A 296 36.19 -39.68 15.34
C ARG A 296 35.11 -39.72 14.24
N THR A 297 35.31 -40.69 13.35
CA THR A 297 34.62 -41.05 12.11
C THR A 297 33.18 -41.54 12.29
N THR A 298 32.24 -41.01 11.50
CA THR A 298 31.03 -41.71 11.04
C THR A 298 30.45 -41.06 9.76
N THR A 299 30.50 -41.81 8.68
CA THR A 299 29.72 -41.75 7.42
C THR A 299 28.64 -40.66 7.29
N ARG A 300 28.90 -39.65 6.44
CA ARG A 300 27.89 -38.71 5.90
C ARG A 300 27.68 -38.97 4.41
N ARG A 301 26.41 -39.17 4.02
CA ARG A 301 25.91 -39.09 2.64
C ARG A 301 26.33 -37.73 2.04
N HIS A 302 26.81 -37.76 0.81
CA HIS A 302 27.14 -36.58 -0.01
C HIS A 302 25.95 -35.60 -0.04
N LEU A 303 26.19 -34.39 0.48
CA LEU A 303 25.40 -33.18 0.27
C LEU A 303 26.25 -32.30 -0.63
N ASP A 304 26.10 -32.43 -1.95
CA ASP A 304 26.57 -31.44 -2.91
C ASP A 304 25.43 -30.44 -3.15
N THR A 305 25.47 -29.30 -2.46
CA THR A 305 24.75 -28.09 -2.86
C THR A 305 25.60 -26.87 -2.49
N GLU A 306 26.66 -26.60 -3.24
CA GLU A 306 27.14 -25.22 -3.42
C GLU A 306 26.24 -24.58 -4.48
N SER A 307 25.22 -23.84 -4.04
CA SER A 307 24.29 -23.13 -4.93
C SER A 307 24.96 -21.90 -5.55
N GLU A 308 24.97 -21.85 -6.88
CA GLU A 308 25.49 -20.73 -7.67
C GLU A 308 24.78 -19.39 -7.34
N VAL A 309 25.56 -18.32 -7.16
CA VAL A 309 25.09 -16.98 -6.78
C VAL A 309 24.84 -16.13 -8.05
N HIS A 310 23.62 -15.60 -8.24
CA HIS A 310 23.25 -14.77 -9.39
C HIS A 310 22.45 -13.50 -9.00
N TRP A 311 22.53 -12.47 -9.86
CA TRP A 311 21.87 -11.17 -9.68
C TRP A 311 20.51 -11.07 -10.42
N ARG A 312 19.58 -10.30 -9.85
CA ARG A 312 18.29 -9.87 -10.47
C ARG A 312 18.03 -8.40 -10.16
N HIS A 313 17.32 -7.69 -11.03
CA HIS A 313 16.97 -6.26 -10.84
C HIS A 313 15.86 -6.08 -9.80
N GLY A 314 14.71 -6.73 -9.96
CA GLY A 314 13.64 -6.79 -8.97
C GLY A 314 12.66 -5.60 -8.91
N ASP A 315 12.97 -4.48 -9.55
CA ASP A 315 12.06 -3.31 -9.71
C ASP A 315 12.18 -2.66 -11.11
N LEU A 316 12.14 -3.45 -12.18
CA LEU A 316 12.32 -2.93 -13.53
C LEU A 316 11.04 -2.25 -14.04
N LYS A 317 11.13 -0.97 -14.40
CA LYS A 317 10.00 -0.14 -14.85
C LYS A 317 10.52 1.02 -15.71
N PRO A 318 9.65 1.68 -16.52
CA PRO A 318 10.06 2.82 -17.36
C PRO A 318 10.74 3.95 -16.59
N ASP A 319 10.38 4.18 -15.34
CA ASP A 319 10.98 5.19 -14.47
C ASP A 319 12.44 4.86 -14.09
N ASN A 320 12.81 3.58 -14.11
CA ASN A 320 14.17 3.07 -13.82
C ASN A 320 14.99 2.81 -15.10
N ILE A 321 14.51 3.25 -16.27
CA ILE A 321 15.27 3.26 -17.52
C ILE A 321 15.55 4.71 -17.88
N LEU A 322 16.82 5.10 -17.90
CA LEU A 322 17.26 6.48 -18.11
C LEU A 322 17.65 6.72 -19.57
N HIS A 323 17.32 7.89 -20.09
CA HIS A 323 17.57 8.29 -21.47
C HIS A 323 18.77 9.25 -21.57
N PHE A 324 19.82 8.80 -22.26
CA PHE A 324 21.03 9.57 -22.56
C PHE A 324 20.96 10.06 -23.99
N LYS A 325 20.99 11.38 -24.17
CA LYS A 325 20.91 12.00 -25.50
C LYS A 325 22.28 11.90 -26.18
N ASP A 326 22.30 11.37 -27.39
CA ASP A 326 23.53 11.35 -28.19
C ASP A 326 23.55 12.58 -29.10
N HIS A 327 24.23 13.64 -28.65
CA HIS A 327 24.36 14.88 -29.43
C HIS A 327 25.21 14.73 -30.69
N SER A 328 25.93 13.61 -30.85
CA SER A 328 26.79 13.32 -32.00
C SER A 328 26.09 12.47 -33.07
N SER A 329 25.02 11.75 -32.71
CA SER A 329 24.26 10.91 -33.64
C SER A 329 22.87 11.53 -33.89
N GLN A 330 22.42 11.58 -35.16
CA GLN A 330 21.05 12.01 -35.50
C GLN A 330 19.95 10.99 -35.05
N ARG A 331 20.23 10.11 -34.07
CA ARG A 331 19.31 9.06 -33.63
C ARG A 331 18.29 9.61 -32.61
N TRP A 332 17.02 9.31 -32.84
CA TRP A 332 15.90 9.91 -32.10
C TRP A 332 15.87 9.57 -30.59
N LEU A 333 16.20 8.33 -30.20
CA LEU A 333 16.05 7.82 -28.82
C LEU A 333 17.38 7.75 -28.02
N GLY A 334 18.50 8.20 -28.61
CA GLY A 334 19.81 8.16 -27.96
C GLY A 334 20.19 6.76 -27.44
N THR A 335 20.62 6.67 -26.18
CA THR A 335 20.91 5.41 -25.47
C THR A 335 20.08 5.29 -24.19
N LEU A 336 19.36 4.18 -24.03
CA LEU A 336 18.62 3.84 -22.82
C LEU A 336 19.46 3.00 -21.87
N LYS A 337 19.51 3.33 -20.59
CA LYS A 337 20.28 2.59 -19.58
C LYS A 337 19.41 2.18 -18.39
N ILE A 338 19.54 0.94 -17.93
CA ILE A 338 18.88 0.46 -16.70
C ILE A 338 19.56 1.09 -15.49
N ALA A 339 18.77 1.66 -14.58
CA ALA A 339 19.22 2.35 -13.37
C ALA A 339 18.50 1.84 -12.10
N ASP A 340 18.89 2.40 -10.95
CA ASP A 340 18.41 2.01 -9.60
C ASP A 340 18.68 0.54 -9.24
N LEU A 341 19.87 0.07 -9.62
CA LEU A 341 20.39 -1.27 -9.35
C LEU A 341 20.72 -1.52 -7.87
N GLY A 342 20.54 -0.52 -6.98
CA GLY A 342 20.75 -0.65 -5.54
C GLY A 342 19.77 -1.58 -4.82
N LEU A 343 18.72 -2.02 -5.53
CA LEU A 343 17.77 -3.05 -5.09
C LEU A 343 18.04 -4.43 -5.70
N ALA A 344 19.10 -4.57 -6.50
CA ALA A 344 19.47 -5.86 -7.05
C ALA A 344 19.83 -6.81 -5.89
N LYS A 345 19.25 -8.02 -5.87
CA LYS A 345 19.40 -8.97 -4.74
C LYS A 345 20.15 -10.22 -5.21
N GLN A 346 21.22 -10.60 -4.51
CA GLN A 346 21.85 -11.91 -4.64
C GLN A 346 20.87 -13.01 -4.17
N HIS A 347 20.82 -14.13 -4.87
CA HIS A 347 19.79 -15.17 -4.71
C HIS A 347 19.89 -16.01 -3.41
N PHE A 348 20.71 -15.62 -2.41
CA PHE A 348 21.10 -16.50 -1.29
C PHE A 348 20.60 -16.10 0.12
N ASP A 349 20.10 -14.87 0.37
CA ASP A 349 19.56 -14.53 1.69
C ASP A 349 18.10 -15.01 1.87
N LYS A 350 17.94 -16.30 2.18
CA LYS A 350 16.71 -16.83 2.77
C LYS A 350 16.47 -16.17 4.13
N THR A 351 15.29 -15.58 4.29
CA THR A 351 14.55 -15.48 5.57
C THR A 351 15.16 -14.68 6.73
N SER A 352 15.61 -13.42 6.55
CA SER A 352 15.88 -12.53 7.72
C SER A 352 15.63 -11.02 7.55
N ARG A 353 15.16 -10.53 6.39
CA ARG A 353 14.86 -9.08 6.20
C ARG A 353 13.58 -8.81 5.40
N ARG A 354 12.50 -9.54 5.69
CA ARG A 354 11.22 -9.46 4.95
C ARG A 354 10.10 -8.73 5.71
N ASP A 355 10.40 -7.64 6.41
CA ASP A 355 9.35 -6.75 6.96
C ASP A 355 9.15 -5.44 6.18
N GLU A 356 10.00 -5.09 5.23
CA GLU A 356 9.88 -3.80 4.55
C GLU A 356 9.96 -3.94 3.03
N GLY A 357 8.78 -3.94 2.41
CA GLY A 357 8.62 -3.63 0.99
C GLY A 357 9.17 -2.23 0.71
N THR A 358 10.03 -2.15 -0.30
CA THR A 358 10.76 -0.94 -0.70
C THR A 358 9.86 0.29 -0.86
N LYS A 359 10.36 1.41 -0.35
CA LYS A 359 9.67 2.67 -0.04
C LYS A 359 9.28 3.57 -1.22
N GLN A 360 9.11 3.05 -2.44
CA GLN A 360 8.58 3.83 -3.56
C GLN A 360 7.24 3.24 -3.98
N ARG A 361 6.15 3.90 -3.61
CA ARG A 361 4.79 3.38 -3.73
C ARG A 361 3.95 4.42 -4.44
N TYR A 362 3.57 4.12 -5.70
CA TYR A 362 2.18 4.15 -6.20
C TYR A 362 2.05 3.77 -7.69
N THR A 363 3.15 3.76 -8.46
CA THR A 363 3.17 3.31 -9.87
C THR A 363 3.82 1.93 -10.07
N THR A 364 4.34 1.31 -9.00
CA THR A 364 5.27 0.17 -9.09
C THR A 364 4.60 -1.21 -9.19
N SER A 365 3.37 -1.39 -8.71
CA SER A 365 2.75 -2.73 -8.68
C SER A 365 2.33 -3.28 -10.05
N GLN A 366 2.29 -2.45 -11.10
CA GLN A 366 1.79 -2.87 -12.42
C GLN A 366 2.81 -3.64 -13.27
N TYR A 367 4.12 -3.47 -13.01
CA TYR A 367 5.20 -4.16 -13.71
C TYR A 367 5.66 -5.43 -12.98
N GLU A 368 5.06 -5.72 -11.82
CA GLU A 368 5.42 -6.88 -11.02
C GLU A 368 4.92 -8.16 -11.68
N ALA A 369 5.75 -9.20 -11.68
CA ALA A 369 5.33 -10.51 -12.15
C ALA A 369 4.38 -11.19 -11.15
N PRO A 370 3.47 -12.07 -11.60
CA PRO A 370 2.45 -12.68 -10.74
C PRO A 370 3.02 -13.42 -9.53
N GLU A 371 4.20 -14.03 -9.66
CA GLU A 371 4.90 -14.73 -8.58
C GLU A 371 5.30 -13.83 -7.40
N ALA A 372 5.29 -12.50 -7.55
CA ALA A 372 5.47 -11.57 -6.43
C ALA A 372 4.39 -11.72 -5.36
N ILE A 373 3.20 -12.16 -5.77
CA ILE A 373 1.99 -12.20 -4.96
C ILE A 373 1.56 -13.66 -4.71
N THR A 374 1.76 -14.55 -5.70
CA THR A 374 1.33 -15.95 -5.59
C THR A 374 2.31 -16.87 -4.85
N ASN A 375 3.59 -16.47 -4.68
CA ASN A 375 4.61 -17.33 -4.06
C ASN A 375 5.46 -16.56 -3.02
N LEU A 376 4.80 -16.13 -1.94
CA LEU A 376 5.37 -15.24 -0.91
C LEU A 376 6.50 -15.88 -0.09
N GLU A 377 6.60 -17.21 -0.04
CA GLU A 377 7.57 -17.93 0.80
C GLU A 377 8.86 -18.34 0.04
N SER A 378 8.88 -18.25 -1.30
CA SER A 378 10.05 -18.65 -2.11
C SER A 378 10.93 -17.46 -2.54
N PRO A 379 12.20 -17.70 -2.93
CA PRO A 379 13.01 -16.71 -3.64
C PRO A 379 12.44 -16.43 -5.04
N ARG A 380 12.27 -15.15 -5.39
CA ARG A 380 11.74 -14.74 -6.70
C ARG A 380 12.76 -15.04 -7.81
N SER A 381 12.31 -15.68 -8.89
CA SER A 381 13.12 -16.03 -10.07
C SER A 381 13.69 -14.80 -10.80
N ARG A 382 14.82 -14.96 -11.50
CA ARG A 382 15.35 -13.98 -12.47
C ARG A 382 14.36 -13.68 -13.59
N ARG A 383 13.50 -14.64 -13.93
CA ARG A 383 12.41 -14.49 -14.92
C ARG A 383 11.35 -13.47 -14.49
N TYR A 384 11.41 -12.97 -13.26
CA TYR A 384 10.65 -11.82 -12.79
C TYR A 384 10.93 -10.57 -13.65
N ASP A 385 12.21 -10.26 -13.90
CA ASP A 385 12.58 -9.06 -14.68
C ASP A 385 12.14 -9.19 -16.15
N ILE A 386 11.97 -10.43 -16.65
CA ILE A 386 11.51 -10.72 -18.02
C ILE A 386 10.04 -10.39 -18.20
N TRP A 387 9.21 -10.63 -17.16
CA TRP A 387 7.83 -10.17 -17.16
C TRP A 387 7.76 -8.64 -17.24
N SER A 388 8.55 -7.96 -16.40
CA SER A 388 8.63 -6.50 -16.41
C SER A 388 9.10 -5.94 -17.76
N MET A 389 10.07 -6.60 -18.41
CA MET A 389 10.46 -6.28 -19.80
C MET A 389 9.33 -6.52 -20.79
N GLY A 390 8.54 -7.58 -20.63
CA GLY A 390 7.34 -7.83 -21.46
C GLY A 390 6.33 -6.69 -21.39
N CYS A 391 6.08 -6.16 -20.19
CA CYS A 391 5.24 -4.98 -19.99
C CYS A 391 5.82 -3.74 -20.70
N ILE A 392 7.12 -3.48 -20.55
CA ILE A 392 7.81 -2.33 -21.14
C ILE A 392 7.80 -2.40 -22.68
N ILE A 393 8.02 -3.59 -23.26
CA ILE A 393 8.00 -3.80 -24.72
C ILE A 393 6.58 -3.58 -25.26
N LEU A 394 5.54 -4.06 -24.59
CA LEU A 394 4.15 -3.81 -24.99
C LEU A 394 3.86 -2.30 -25.04
N GLU A 395 4.27 -1.56 -24.00
CA GLU A 395 4.09 -0.11 -23.98
C GLU A 395 4.87 0.62 -25.07
N PHE A 396 6.10 0.18 -25.40
CA PHE A 396 6.84 0.71 -26.54
C PHE A 396 6.08 0.54 -27.86
N VAL A 397 5.50 -0.65 -28.10
CA VAL A 397 4.72 -0.89 -29.32
C VAL A 397 3.46 -0.03 -29.36
N ILE A 398 2.78 0.14 -28.23
CA ILE A 398 1.60 1.02 -28.13
C ILE A 398 1.99 2.48 -28.46
N VAL A 399 3.08 2.98 -27.88
CA VAL A 399 3.57 4.34 -28.16
C VAL A 399 4.00 4.49 -29.63
N LEU A 400 4.66 3.49 -30.22
CA LEU A 400 5.06 3.53 -31.63
C LEU A 400 3.85 3.58 -32.58
N LEU A 401 2.80 2.81 -32.30
CA LEU A 401 1.63 2.69 -33.19
C LEU A 401 0.58 3.80 -32.98
N TYR A 402 0.38 4.23 -31.73
CA TYR A 402 -0.76 5.06 -31.33
C TYR A 402 -0.34 6.34 -30.60
N GLY A 403 0.96 6.54 -30.35
CA GLY A 403 1.49 7.68 -29.63
C GLY A 403 1.14 7.70 -28.13
N PRO A 404 1.45 8.81 -27.44
CA PRO A 404 1.14 8.99 -26.02
C PRO A 404 -0.35 8.88 -25.68
N ASP A 405 -1.22 9.23 -26.63
CA ASP A 405 -2.67 9.15 -26.47
C ASP A 405 -3.16 7.70 -26.43
N GLY A 406 -2.59 6.81 -27.25
CA GLY A 406 -2.88 5.37 -27.19
C GLY A 406 -2.40 4.71 -25.90
N LEU A 407 -1.23 5.10 -25.40
CA LEU A 407 -0.75 4.63 -24.10
C LEU A 407 -1.65 5.11 -22.96
N THR A 408 -2.15 6.35 -23.04
CA THR A 408 -3.13 6.89 -22.10
C THR A 408 -4.45 6.12 -22.16
N ALA A 409 -4.91 5.76 -23.36
CA ALA A 409 -6.11 4.95 -23.54
C ALA A 409 -5.97 3.54 -22.94
N PHE A 410 -4.83 2.87 -23.17
CA PHE A 410 -4.51 1.58 -22.58
C PHE A 410 -4.56 1.62 -21.04
N TYR A 411 -3.97 2.66 -20.43
CA TYR A 411 -4.04 2.84 -18.97
C TYR A 411 -5.46 3.10 -18.45
N ARG A 412 -6.30 3.80 -19.23
CA ARG A 412 -7.69 4.09 -18.87
C ARG A 412 -8.62 2.88 -18.96
N GLU A 413 -8.28 1.83 -19.70
CA GLU A 413 -9.15 0.63 -19.76
C GLU A 413 -9.31 -0.03 -18.39
N ARG A 414 -8.28 0.01 -17.55
CA ARG A 414 -8.38 -0.40 -16.15
C ARG A 414 -9.31 0.50 -15.33
N GLU A 415 -9.42 1.79 -15.66
CA GLU A 415 -10.34 2.71 -14.99
C GLU A 415 -11.81 2.46 -15.40
N LEU A 416 -12.01 1.87 -16.58
CA LEU A 416 -13.32 1.50 -17.14
C LEU A 416 -13.79 0.10 -16.70
N ASP A 417 -12.86 -0.82 -16.39
CA ASP A 417 -13.14 -2.15 -15.83
C ASP A 417 -13.06 -2.13 -14.29
N GLN A 418 -14.08 -1.55 -13.64
CA GLN A 418 -14.12 -1.34 -12.18
C GLN A 418 -14.42 -2.62 -11.37
N ALA A 419 -14.59 -3.77 -12.03
CA ALA A 419 -15.07 -5.02 -11.43
C ALA A 419 -14.00 -6.14 -11.32
N SER A 420 -12.76 -5.91 -11.78
CA SER A 420 -11.73 -6.96 -11.76
C SER A 420 -10.59 -6.65 -10.79
N THR A 421 -10.12 -7.69 -10.09
CA THR A 421 -8.89 -7.67 -9.27
C THR A 421 -7.61 -7.65 -10.13
N ASP A 422 -7.71 -7.20 -11.38
CA ASP A 422 -6.67 -7.33 -12.39
C ASP A 422 -5.65 -6.19 -12.28
N THR A 423 -4.37 -6.53 -12.43
CA THR A 423 -3.41 -5.56 -12.94
C THR A 423 -3.63 -5.40 -14.45
N LEU A 424 -3.04 -4.37 -15.07
CA LEU A 424 -3.08 -4.21 -16.53
C LEU A 424 -2.54 -5.44 -17.30
N TYR A 425 -1.71 -6.27 -16.65
CA TYR A 425 -0.96 -7.35 -17.31
C TYR A 425 -1.31 -8.75 -16.80
N PHE A 426 -1.81 -8.91 -15.57
CA PHE A 426 -2.26 -10.20 -15.04
C PHE A 426 -3.42 -10.09 -14.05
N THR A 427 -4.20 -11.16 -14.01
CA THR A 427 -5.33 -11.42 -13.12
C THR A 427 -4.91 -12.45 -12.07
N LEU A 428 -5.21 -12.18 -10.79
CA LEU A 428 -5.09 -13.17 -9.73
C LEU A 428 -6.39 -13.97 -9.65
N ASN A 429 -6.31 -15.29 -9.68
CA ASN A 429 -7.47 -16.12 -9.42
C ASN A 429 -7.74 -16.09 -7.90
N THR A 430 -8.92 -15.59 -7.49
CA THR A 430 -9.35 -15.47 -6.09
C THR A 430 -9.53 -16.82 -5.38
N HIS A 431 -9.32 -17.94 -6.08
CA HIS A 431 -9.48 -19.32 -5.59
C HIS A 431 -8.23 -20.17 -5.87
N ASN A 432 -7.10 -19.93 -5.19
CA ASN A 432 -5.88 -20.78 -5.20
C ASN A 432 -5.34 -21.22 -6.60
N GLY A 433 -5.84 -20.66 -7.70
CA GLY A 433 -5.45 -21.02 -9.06
C GLY A 433 -4.21 -20.25 -9.52
N PRO A 434 -3.49 -20.75 -10.54
CA PRO A 434 -2.37 -20.01 -11.11
C PRO A 434 -2.86 -18.67 -11.65
N ALA A 435 -2.03 -17.63 -11.57
CA ALA A 435 -2.33 -16.35 -12.19
C ALA A 435 -2.48 -16.51 -13.71
N HIS A 436 -3.18 -15.58 -14.35
CA HIS A 436 -3.32 -15.55 -15.81
C HIS A 436 -2.99 -14.16 -16.35
N VAL A 437 -2.54 -14.06 -17.60
CA VAL A 437 -2.38 -12.76 -18.27
C VAL A 437 -3.73 -12.08 -18.39
N SER A 438 -3.79 -10.79 -18.06
CA SER A 438 -5.02 -9.99 -18.02
C SER A 438 -5.70 -9.97 -19.38
N HIS A 439 -7.03 -9.97 -19.35
CA HIS A 439 -7.86 -9.88 -20.56
C HIS A 439 -7.63 -8.55 -21.31
N ILE A 440 -7.30 -7.46 -20.60
CA ILE A 440 -6.95 -6.16 -21.22
C ILE A 440 -5.67 -6.28 -22.05
N ALA A 441 -4.58 -6.80 -21.46
CA ALA A 441 -3.32 -7.00 -22.19
C ALA A 441 -3.50 -7.96 -23.38
N LYS A 442 -4.28 -9.04 -23.22
CA LYS A 442 -4.62 -9.96 -24.32
C LYS A 442 -5.36 -9.25 -25.45
N HIS A 443 -6.42 -8.50 -25.13
CA HIS A 443 -7.19 -7.74 -26.12
C HIS A 443 -6.31 -6.77 -26.90
N TRP A 444 -5.46 -5.98 -26.21
CA TRP A 444 -4.55 -5.05 -26.88
C TRP A 444 -3.54 -5.76 -27.79
N MET A 445 -2.92 -6.85 -27.31
CA MET A 445 -2.01 -7.64 -28.15
C MET A 445 -2.73 -8.21 -29.38
N GLU A 446 -3.96 -8.71 -29.23
CA GLU A 446 -4.77 -9.19 -30.35
C GLU A 446 -5.14 -8.09 -31.34
N GLN A 447 -5.57 -6.92 -30.86
CA GLN A 447 -5.90 -5.78 -31.73
C GLN A 447 -4.67 -5.28 -32.51
N ILE A 448 -3.51 -5.24 -31.84
CA ILE A 448 -2.24 -4.90 -32.50
C ILE A 448 -1.89 -5.96 -33.56
N LEU A 449 -2.10 -7.26 -33.29
CA LEU A 449 -1.84 -8.31 -34.28
C LEU A 449 -2.85 -8.31 -35.45
N ARG A 450 -4.07 -7.79 -35.24
CA ARG A 450 -5.08 -7.61 -36.31
C ARG A 450 -4.77 -6.41 -37.22
N ASN A 451 -3.84 -5.56 -36.82
CA ASN A 451 -3.37 -4.43 -37.60
C ASN A 451 -2.78 -4.89 -38.95
N SER A 452 -3.03 -4.14 -40.02
CA SER A 452 -2.49 -4.41 -41.36
C SER A 452 -0.96 -4.49 -41.41
N GLU A 453 -0.25 -3.88 -40.46
CA GLU A 453 1.21 -4.01 -40.32
C GLU A 453 1.64 -5.41 -39.86
N CYS A 454 0.82 -6.05 -39.02
CA CYS A 454 1.12 -7.36 -38.42
C CYS A 454 0.61 -8.53 -39.27
N ARG A 455 -0.36 -8.29 -40.16
CA ARG A 455 -0.99 -9.28 -41.05
C ARG A 455 -0.26 -9.51 -42.38
N ARG A 456 0.94 -8.96 -42.55
CA ARG A 456 1.68 -9.11 -43.80
C ARG A 456 2.16 -10.54 -43.99
N PRO A 457 2.05 -11.11 -45.21
CA PRO A 457 2.52 -12.47 -45.50
C PRO A 457 4.00 -12.68 -45.17
N GLU A 458 4.81 -11.65 -45.37
CA GLU A 458 6.27 -11.64 -45.17
C GLU A 458 6.68 -11.50 -43.68
N GLY A 459 5.74 -11.14 -42.79
CA GLY A 459 6.00 -10.75 -41.39
C GLY A 459 6.58 -9.33 -41.23
N SER A 460 6.47 -8.76 -40.03
CA SER A 460 7.01 -7.43 -39.70
C SER A 460 7.63 -7.39 -38.31
N ALA A 461 8.52 -6.42 -38.08
CA ALA A 461 9.18 -6.19 -36.79
C ALA A 461 8.18 -6.02 -35.63
N ILE A 462 7.07 -5.32 -35.87
CA ILE A 462 6.02 -5.09 -34.85
C ILE A 462 5.26 -6.38 -34.55
N SER A 463 4.95 -7.20 -35.58
CA SER A 463 4.31 -8.51 -35.40
C SER A 463 5.19 -9.46 -34.59
N ASP A 464 6.49 -9.48 -34.89
CA ASP A 464 7.48 -10.30 -34.20
C ASP A 464 7.66 -9.87 -32.74
N LEU A 465 7.71 -8.56 -32.45
CA LEU A 465 7.80 -8.03 -31.09
C LEU A 465 6.58 -8.38 -30.23
N ILE A 466 5.36 -8.21 -30.75
CA ILE A 466 4.14 -8.54 -30.00
C ILE A 466 3.99 -10.06 -29.84
N SER A 467 4.36 -10.85 -30.84
CA SER A 467 4.37 -12.31 -30.72
C SER A 467 5.36 -12.76 -29.64
N LEU A 468 6.54 -12.15 -29.55
CA LEU A 468 7.50 -12.40 -28.47
C LEU A 468 6.91 -12.07 -27.09
N VAL A 469 6.25 -10.91 -26.94
CA VAL A 469 5.59 -10.53 -25.69
C VAL A 469 4.53 -11.55 -25.29
N ARG A 470 3.63 -11.91 -26.23
CA ARG A 470 2.50 -12.83 -26.01
C ARG A 470 2.96 -14.25 -25.69
N ASP A 471 3.95 -14.76 -26.42
CA ASP A 471 4.28 -16.18 -26.43
C ASP A 471 5.43 -16.53 -25.47
N ARG A 472 6.25 -15.54 -25.06
CA ARG A 472 7.47 -15.80 -24.29
C ARG A 472 7.70 -14.90 -23.08
N LEU A 473 7.22 -13.65 -23.05
CA LEU A 473 7.54 -12.71 -21.96
C LEU A 473 6.41 -12.58 -20.93
N LEU A 474 5.19 -12.31 -21.38
CA LEU A 474 4.00 -12.29 -20.53
C LEU A 474 3.41 -13.71 -20.40
N ILE A 475 4.21 -14.61 -19.84
CA ILE A 475 3.85 -16.01 -19.61
C ILE A 475 3.92 -16.27 -18.10
N VAL A 476 2.88 -16.88 -17.53
CA VAL A 476 2.81 -17.11 -16.08
C VAL A 476 3.65 -18.32 -15.65
N PRO A 477 3.60 -19.49 -16.33
CA PRO A 477 4.41 -20.65 -15.97
C PRO A 477 5.92 -20.39 -15.98
N LEU A 478 6.60 -20.86 -14.92
CA LEU A 478 8.06 -20.88 -14.80
C LEU A 478 8.56 -22.32 -14.92
N PRO A 479 9.78 -22.54 -15.47
CA PRO A 479 10.32 -23.88 -15.64
C PRO A 479 10.63 -24.54 -14.28
N ALA A 480 10.28 -25.82 -14.14
CA ALA A 480 10.64 -26.67 -12.99
C ALA A 480 11.79 -27.63 -13.35
N ASP A 481 12.57 -28.06 -12.35
CA ASP A 481 13.81 -28.85 -12.54
C ASP A 481 13.59 -30.21 -13.24
N ASN A 482 12.36 -30.73 -13.22
CA ASN A 482 11.97 -32.01 -13.83
C ASN A 482 11.34 -31.89 -15.23
N MET A 483 11.31 -30.70 -15.84
CA MET A 483 10.71 -30.48 -17.17
C MET A 483 11.65 -30.85 -18.31
N THR A 484 11.10 -31.42 -19.39
CA THR A 484 11.83 -31.66 -20.65
C THR A 484 12.10 -30.34 -21.39
N GLU A 485 13.08 -30.33 -22.32
CA GLU A 485 13.39 -29.13 -23.11
C GLU A 485 12.19 -28.63 -23.93
N ASP A 486 11.31 -29.51 -24.39
CA ASP A 486 10.10 -29.10 -25.10
C ASP A 486 9.04 -28.49 -24.16
N GLN A 487 8.96 -28.94 -22.91
CA GLN A 487 8.07 -28.34 -21.90
C GLN A 487 8.59 -26.97 -21.43
N LYS A 488 9.91 -26.79 -21.35
CA LYS A 488 10.52 -25.47 -21.04
C LYS A 488 10.21 -24.43 -22.11
N LYS A 489 9.94 -24.83 -23.36
CA LYS A 489 9.54 -23.89 -24.43
C LYS A 489 8.17 -23.24 -24.22
N ILE A 490 7.35 -23.76 -23.30
CA ILE A 490 6.03 -23.20 -22.97
C ILE A 490 6.13 -22.24 -21.77
N CYS A 491 7.28 -22.21 -21.08
CA CYS A 491 7.51 -21.36 -19.93
C CYS A 491 8.02 -19.97 -20.34
N ARG A 492 7.86 -18.99 -19.44
CA ARG A 492 8.40 -17.63 -19.62
C ARG A 492 9.87 -17.70 -19.96
N ALA A 493 10.35 -16.88 -20.89
CA ALA A 493 11.75 -16.82 -21.32
C ALA A 493 12.71 -16.29 -20.24
N ASP A 494 14.01 -16.48 -20.44
CA ASP A 494 15.06 -15.82 -19.66
C ASP A 494 15.71 -14.68 -20.45
N ALA A 495 16.62 -13.94 -19.82
CA ALA A 495 17.25 -12.77 -20.42
C ALA A 495 18.08 -13.12 -21.66
N SER A 496 18.74 -14.28 -21.67
CA SER A 496 19.56 -14.72 -22.81
C SER A 496 18.68 -15.06 -24.01
N GLU A 497 17.54 -15.72 -23.78
CA GLU A 497 16.55 -15.99 -24.83
C GLU A 497 15.92 -14.69 -25.39
N LEU A 498 15.56 -13.75 -24.51
CA LEU A 498 15.04 -12.43 -24.91
C LEU A 498 16.06 -11.69 -25.79
N GLN A 499 17.33 -11.67 -25.39
CA GLN A 499 18.41 -11.06 -26.18
C GLN A 499 18.53 -11.72 -27.57
N ARG A 500 18.54 -13.05 -27.64
CA ARG A 500 18.68 -13.80 -28.89
C ARG A 500 17.53 -13.54 -29.87
N GLU A 501 16.30 -13.48 -29.38
CA GLU A 501 15.14 -13.17 -30.24
C GLU A 501 15.18 -11.73 -30.78
N LEU A 502 15.60 -10.76 -29.96
CA LEU A 502 15.79 -9.38 -30.42
C LEU A 502 16.96 -9.25 -31.40
N GLU A 503 18.04 -10.03 -31.23
CA GLU A 503 19.14 -10.14 -32.19
C GLU A 503 18.64 -10.72 -33.53
N ARG A 504 17.80 -11.75 -33.50
CA ARG A 504 17.18 -12.35 -34.68
C ARG A 504 16.35 -11.31 -35.44
N MET A 505 15.49 -10.55 -34.75
CA MET A 505 14.66 -9.50 -35.35
C MET A 505 15.52 -8.38 -35.95
N ARG A 506 16.57 -7.92 -35.24
CA ARG A 506 17.51 -6.94 -35.78
C ARG A 506 18.23 -7.46 -37.03
N GLY A 507 18.63 -8.73 -37.03
CA GLY A 507 19.23 -9.38 -38.20
C GLY A 507 18.27 -9.44 -39.40
N LEU A 508 16.98 -9.69 -39.16
CA LEU A 508 15.94 -9.62 -40.20
C LEU A 508 15.75 -8.20 -40.74
N ALA A 509 15.73 -7.20 -39.85
CA ALA A 509 15.66 -5.79 -40.25
C ALA A 509 16.84 -5.38 -41.14
N LEU A 510 18.06 -5.81 -40.81
CA LEU A 510 19.24 -5.53 -41.63
C LEU A 510 19.22 -6.27 -42.98
N LYS A 511 18.65 -7.48 -43.05
CA LYS A 511 18.59 -8.27 -44.29
C LYS A 511 17.46 -7.86 -45.23
N ARG A 512 16.28 -7.55 -44.67
CA ARG A 512 15.05 -7.24 -45.42
C ARG A 512 14.80 -5.74 -45.58
N GLY A 513 15.57 -4.91 -44.85
CA GLY A 513 15.46 -3.45 -44.89
C GLY A 513 14.08 -2.95 -44.44
N ASP A 514 13.66 -1.83 -45.01
CA ASP A 514 12.43 -1.13 -44.65
C ASP A 514 11.19 -2.04 -44.78
N SER A 515 11.19 -2.99 -45.72
CA SER A 515 10.06 -3.91 -45.93
C SER A 515 9.65 -4.72 -44.68
N TYR A 516 10.61 -5.04 -43.79
CA TYR A 516 10.35 -5.73 -42.52
C TYR A 516 10.08 -4.75 -41.37
N LEU A 517 10.72 -3.58 -41.39
CA LEU A 517 10.58 -2.57 -40.34
C LEU A 517 9.23 -1.85 -40.42
N LEU A 518 8.85 -1.42 -41.63
CA LEU A 518 7.61 -0.73 -41.93
C LEU A 518 7.37 -0.71 -43.46
N GLY A 519 6.27 -1.28 -43.92
CA GLY A 519 6.03 -1.51 -45.35
C GLY A 519 5.23 -0.42 -46.06
N GLU A 520 4.90 0.68 -45.38
CA GLU A 520 4.55 1.94 -46.06
C GLU A 520 5.24 3.11 -45.35
N PRO A 521 5.88 4.04 -46.10
CA PRO A 521 6.85 4.99 -45.55
C PRO A 521 6.23 6.10 -44.68
N GLU A 522 4.95 6.44 -44.83
CA GLU A 522 4.30 7.51 -44.05
C GLU A 522 2.81 7.19 -43.83
N ARG A 523 2.38 6.95 -42.58
CA ARG A 523 0.95 6.88 -42.23
C ARG A 523 0.62 7.77 -41.05
N GLN A 524 -0.39 8.63 -41.24
CA GLN A 524 -1.00 9.43 -40.17
C GLN A 524 -1.78 8.52 -39.20
N HIS A 525 -1.83 8.93 -37.93
CA HIS A 525 -2.38 8.23 -36.77
C HIS A 525 -3.53 7.25 -37.06
N ARG A 526 -3.35 5.99 -36.63
CA ARG A 526 -4.42 4.98 -36.63
C ARG A 526 -5.36 5.20 -35.45
N SER A 527 -6.63 4.82 -35.64
CA SER A 527 -7.63 4.79 -34.58
C SER A 527 -7.12 3.95 -33.41
N ILE A 528 -7.15 4.54 -32.21
CA ILE A 528 -6.87 3.82 -30.96
C ILE A 528 -7.87 2.66 -30.85
N PRO A 529 -7.44 1.44 -30.43
CA PRO A 529 -8.34 0.31 -30.23
C PRO A 529 -9.51 0.69 -29.32
N PHE A 530 -10.71 0.14 -29.61
CA PHE A 530 -11.85 0.32 -28.72
C PHE A 530 -11.62 -0.40 -27.38
N PRO A 531 -12.15 0.14 -26.27
CA PRO A 531 -12.03 -0.49 -24.96
C PRO A 531 -12.51 -1.94 -24.99
N CYS A 532 -11.82 -2.83 -24.28
CA CYS A 532 -12.22 -4.25 -24.18
C CYS A 532 -13.68 -4.45 -23.72
N SER A 533 -14.23 -3.49 -22.95
CA SER A 533 -15.61 -3.50 -22.45
C SER A 533 -16.68 -3.14 -23.50
N VAL A 534 -16.29 -2.74 -24.70
CA VAL A 534 -17.19 -2.37 -25.80
C VAL A 534 -16.90 -3.27 -27.00
N GLN A 535 -17.57 -4.42 -27.09
CA GLN A 535 -17.52 -5.25 -28.30
C GLN A 535 -18.11 -4.49 -29.50
N GLU A 536 -17.53 -4.68 -30.68
CA GLU A 536 -18.00 -4.13 -31.96
C GLU A 536 -19.52 -4.34 -32.11
N PRO A 537 -20.29 -3.30 -32.49
CA PRO A 537 -21.67 -3.50 -32.85
C PRO A 537 -21.71 -4.29 -34.16
N GLU A 538 -22.05 -5.57 -34.07
CA GLU A 538 -22.51 -6.32 -35.24
C GLU A 538 -23.61 -5.50 -35.94
N THR A 539 -23.46 -5.39 -37.25
CA THR A 539 -24.29 -4.63 -38.18
C THR A 539 -25.78 -4.63 -37.78
N ARG A 540 -26.28 -3.43 -37.47
CA ARG A 540 -27.70 -3.13 -37.23
C ARG A 540 -28.55 -3.66 -38.39
N LYS A 541 -29.41 -4.65 -38.12
CA LYS A 541 -30.69 -4.77 -38.83
C LYS A 541 -31.69 -3.87 -38.11
N GLU A 542 -32.25 -2.91 -38.85
CA GLU A 542 -33.27 -1.98 -38.36
C GLU A 542 -34.51 -2.77 -37.91
N GLY A 543 -34.96 -2.55 -36.67
CA GLY A 543 -36.24 -3.08 -36.15
C GLY A 543 -36.26 -3.49 -34.67
N GLN A 544 -35.12 -3.70 -34.00
CA GLN A 544 -35.10 -4.20 -32.61
C GLN A 544 -34.70 -3.10 -31.61
N ARG A 545 -35.64 -2.69 -30.73
CA ARG A 545 -35.36 -1.79 -29.59
C ARG A 545 -34.95 -2.61 -28.36
N TYR A 546 -33.73 -2.41 -27.88
CA TYR A 546 -33.34 -2.82 -26.54
C TYR A 546 -33.88 -1.80 -25.53
N LEU A 547 -34.51 -2.25 -24.44
CA LEU A 547 -34.96 -1.35 -23.36
C LEU A 547 -33.76 -0.58 -22.80
N LYS A 548 -33.80 0.77 -22.91
CA LYS A 548 -32.86 1.67 -22.24
C LYS A 548 -33.28 1.80 -20.78
N ALA A 549 -32.50 1.22 -19.87
CA ALA A 549 -32.60 1.54 -18.45
C ALA A 549 -32.13 2.99 -18.19
N PRO A 550 -32.57 3.62 -17.08
CA PRO A 550 -32.08 4.94 -16.68
C PRO A 550 -30.56 4.87 -16.56
N GLY A 551 -29.86 5.72 -17.32
CA GLY A 551 -28.41 5.70 -17.34
C GLY A 551 -27.85 5.94 -15.94
N PRO A 552 -26.70 5.32 -15.59
CA PRO A 552 -26.02 5.66 -14.36
C PRO A 552 -25.67 7.15 -14.40
N GLN A 553 -26.22 7.92 -13.47
CA GLN A 553 -25.63 9.21 -13.12
C GLN A 553 -24.21 8.90 -12.63
N ALA A 554 -23.20 9.38 -13.36
CA ALA A 554 -21.87 9.47 -12.79
C ALA A 554 -22.00 10.23 -11.47
N PRO A 555 -21.35 9.76 -10.40
CA PRO A 555 -20.10 10.46 -10.11
C PRO A 555 -19.03 9.67 -9.32
N TRP A 556 -17.81 10.22 -9.42
CA TRP A 556 -16.69 10.16 -8.47
C TRP A 556 -15.60 9.09 -8.65
N ARG A 557 -14.36 9.61 -8.64
CA ARG A 557 -13.09 8.93 -8.40
C ARG A 557 -13.11 8.21 -7.05
N GLU A 558 -12.98 6.88 -7.00
CA GLU A 558 -12.63 6.16 -5.76
C GLU A 558 -11.79 4.90 -6.04
N LEU A 559 -10.48 4.99 -5.77
CA LEU A 559 -9.60 4.09 -5.00
C LEU A 559 -9.50 2.55 -5.26
N PRO A 560 -8.35 1.92 -4.91
CA PRO A 560 -7.87 0.65 -5.47
C PRO A 560 -8.47 -0.63 -4.87
N PHE A 561 -9.69 -0.56 -4.32
CA PHE A 561 -10.39 -1.70 -3.70
C PHE A 561 -11.67 -1.99 -4.47
N ASP A 562 -11.80 -3.23 -4.96
CA ASP A 562 -13.02 -3.70 -5.60
C ASP A 562 -14.15 -3.80 -4.56
N LYS A 563 -15.25 -3.09 -4.85
CA LYS A 563 -16.48 -3.11 -4.05
C LYS A 563 -17.39 -4.28 -4.42
N ALA A 564 -17.12 -5.00 -5.51
CA ALA A 564 -17.91 -6.13 -5.95
C ALA A 564 -17.77 -7.33 -5.01
N TRP A 565 -18.85 -8.07 -4.84
CA TRP A 565 -18.86 -9.35 -4.13
C TRP A 565 -18.57 -10.48 -5.11
N ASN A 566 -17.55 -11.29 -4.78
CA ASN A 566 -17.23 -12.51 -5.51
C ASN A 566 -17.90 -13.71 -4.85
N TYR A 567 -18.33 -14.69 -5.65
CA TYR A 567 -19.07 -15.87 -5.20
C TYR A 567 -18.32 -17.18 -5.51
N PRO A 568 -17.24 -17.51 -4.75
CA PRO A 568 -16.59 -18.81 -4.84
C PRO A 568 -17.56 -19.98 -4.79
N VAL A 569 -17.27 -21.03 -5.56
CA VAL A 569 -17.89 -22.33 -5.37
C VAL A 569 -17.31 -23.00 -4.12
N ASP A 570 -18.15 -23.31 -3.14
CA ASP A 570 -17.80 -23.96 -1.86
C ASP A 570 -18.48 -25.34 -1.76
N ASN A 571 -18.43 -26.10 -2.86
CA ASN A 571 -19.05 -27.41 -2.98
C ASN A 571 -18.45 -28.46 -2.03
N ASP A 572 -17.19 -28.29 -1.62
CA ASP A 572 -16.52 -29.20 -0.67
C ASP A 572 -17.17 -29.12 0.71
N PHE A 573 -17.37 -27.90 1.24
CA PHE A 573 -18.10 -27.70 2.50
C PHE A 573 -19.54 -28.17 2.37
N ALA A 574 -20.23 -27.84 1.27
CA ALA A 574 -21.62 -28.26 1.05
C ALA A 574 -21.73 -29.80 1.05
N ALA A 575 -20.82 -30.51 0.39
CA ALA A 575 -20.80 -31.97 0.35
C ALA A 575 -20.51 -32.59 1.73
N GLU A 576 -19.58 -32.02 2.50
CA GLU A 576 -19.27 -32.45 3.87
C GLU A 576 -20.48 -32.27 4.79
N PHE A 577 -21.10 -31.08 4.79
CA PHE A 577 -22.29 -30.76 5.57
C PHE A 577 -23.47 -31.69 5.23
N LEU A 578 -23.73 -31.90 3.94
CA LEU A 578 -24.85 -32.69 3.46
C LEU A 578 -24.65 -34.19 3.68
N ARG A 579 -23.42 -34.71 3.62
CA ARG A 579 -23.13 -36.13 3.88
C ARG A 579 -23.60 -36.58 5.26
N ASP A 580 -23.32 -35.76 6.27
CA ASP A 580 -23.68 -36.04 7.66
C ASP A 580 -25.19 -35.91 7.93
N THR A 581 -25.93 -35.29 7.02
CA THR A 581 -27.30 -34.80 7.26
C THR A 581 -28.34 -35.52 6.39
N LEU A 582 -27.98 -35.93 5.17
CA LEU A 582 -28.88 -36.59 4.21
C LEU A 582 -29.18 -38.06 4.52
N TYR A 583 -28.48 -38.69 5.46
CA TYR A 583 -28.79 -40.07 5.87
C TYR A 583 -30.18 -40.21 6.54
N ASN A 584 -30.82 -39.11 6.98
CA ASN A 584 -32.04 -39.16 7.80
C ASN A 584 -33.25 -38.32 7.32
N THR A 585 -33.16 -37.49 6.27
CA THR A 585 -34.25 -36.56 5.90
C THR A 585 -34.31 -36.18 4.40
N ASN A 586 -35.51 -36.01 3.84
CA ASN A 586 -35.75 -35.39 2.53
C ASN A 586 -35.60 -33.86 2.63
N VAL A 587 -34.37 -33.37 2.63
CA VAL A 587 -34.04 -31.95 2.88
C VAL A 587 -34.30 -31.04 1.69
N PHE A 588 -34.30 -31.59 0.47
CA PHE A 588 -34.50 -30.82 -0.75
C PHE A 588 -35.97 -30.88 -1.21
N PRO A 589 -36.56 -29.74 -1.61
CA PRO A 589 -37.93 -29.73 -2.08
C PRO A 589 -38.08 -30.63 -3.32
N LEU A 590 -39.06 -31.54 -3.25
CA LEU A 590 -39.43 -32.42 -4.35
C LEU A 590 -39.90 -31.60 -5.55
N VAL A 591 -39.50 -32.04 -6.74
CA VAL A 591 -39.88 -31.41 -8.01
C VAL A 591 -41.40 -31.45 -8.13
N ARG A 592 -42.05 -30.28 -8.23
CA ARG A 592 -43.41 -30.20 -8.79
C ARG A 592 -43.30 -30.56 -10.26
N LEU A 593 -43.99 -31.61 -10.70
CA LEU A 593 -43.88 -32.18 -12.04
C LEU A 593 -44.41 -31.28 -13.17
N ASP A 594 -45.02 -30.14 -12.84
CA ASP A 594 -45.69 -29.25 -13.80
C ASP A 594 -44.98 -27.89 -13.96
N VAL A 595 -43.65 -27.87 -14.19
CA VAL A 595 -42.96 -26.62 -14.54
C VAL A 595 -43.16 -26.35 -16.04
N VAL A 596 -44.03 -25.41 -16.37
CA VAL A 596 -44.23 -24.95 -17.75
C VAL A 596 -43.11 -23.98 -18.13
N LEU A 597 -42.21 -24.43 -19.00
CA LEU A 597 -41.23 -23.59 -19.71
C LEU A 597 -41.65 -23.48 -21.18
N CYS A 598 -41.49 -22.29 -21.77
CA CYS A 598 -41.61 -22.15 -23.22
C CYS A 598 -40.38 -22.74 -23.93
N GLU A 599 -40.47 -22.97 -25.25
CA GLU A 599 -39.39 -23.55 -26.04
C GLU A 599 -38.06 -22.76 -25.94
N ASN A 600 -38.12 -21.42 -25.95
CA ASN A 600 -36.93 -20.57 -25.78
C ASN A 600 -36.26 -20.76 -24.42
N CYS A 601 -37.03 -20.89 -23.34
CA CYS A 601 -36.52 -21.15 -22.00
C CYS A 601 -36.04 -22.60 -21.82
N ALA A 602 -36.71 -23.57 -22.45
CA ALA A 602 -36.32 -24.98 -22.42
C ALA A 602 -34.99 -25.22 -23.13
N GLN A 603 -34.75 -24.60 -24.28
CA GLN A 603 -33.45 -24.70 -24.98
C GLN A 603 -32.31 -24.03 -24.19
N ALA A 604 -32.59 -22.91 -23.50
CA ALA A 604 -31.64 -22.26 -22.60
C ALA A 604 -31.37 -23.07 -21.31
N SER A 605 -32.27 -24.00 -20.94
CA SER A 605 -32.20 -24.79 -19.71
C SER A 605 -31.20 -25.96 -19.75
N ASN A 606 -30.40 -26.08 -20.82
CA ASN A 606 -29.25 -26.98 -20.82
C ASN A 606 -28.09 -26.44 -19.97
N TRP A 607 -28.10 -25.16 -19.59
CA TRP A 607 -27.15 -24.45 -18.70
C TRP A 607 -25.65 -24.56 -19.03
N THR A 608 -25.29 -25.24 -20.12
CA THR A 608 -23.94 -25.34 -20.68
C THR A 608 -23.51 -24.05 -21.38
N SER A 609 -24.45 -23.30 -21.94
CA SER A 609 -24.20 -21.99 -22.57
C SER A 609 -23.99 -20.89 -21.53
N THR A 610 -22.97 -20.06 -21.72
CA THR A 610 -22.63 -18.93 -20.81
C THR A 610 -23.36 -17.63 -21.15
N SER A 611 -24.05 -17.55 -22.30
CA SER A 611 -24.88 -16.41 -22.69
C SER A 611 -26.00 -16.84 -23.63
N TRP A 612 -27.18 -16.24 -23.49
CA TRP A 612 -28.31 -16.42 -24.41
C TRP A 612 -29.24 -15.20 -24.40
N ILE A 613 -30.24 -15.20 -25.28
CA ILE A 613 -31.27 -14.17 -25.36
C ILE A 613 -32.61 -14.79 -24.96
N MET A 614 -33.28 -14.14 -24.01
CA MET A 614 -34.64 -14.43 -23.57
C MET A 614 -35.59 -13.45 -24.28
N ARG A 615 -36.51 -13.99 -25.09
CA ARG A 615 -37.44 -13.21 -25.92
C ARG A 615 -38.84 -13.20 -25.33
N PHE A 616 -39.44 -12.01 -25.25
CA PHE A 616 -40.82 -11.79 -24.78
C PHE A 616 -41.67 -11.27 -25.95
N GLU A 617 -42.69 -12.01 -26.39
CA GLU A 617 -43.58 -11.65 -27.50
C GLU A 617 -45.05 -11.66 -27.06
N GLY A 618 -45.74 -10.50 -27.08
CA GLY A 618 -47.19 -10.41 -26.88
C GLY A 618 -47.72 -10.70 -25.47
N GLU A 619 -49.02 -11.03 -25.35
CA GLU A 619 -49.70 -11.44 -24.09
C GLU A 619 -49.54 -12.93 -23.75
N GLU A 620 -49.08 -13.76 -24.69
CA GLU A 620 -48.82 -15.20 -24.48
C GLU A 620 -47.64 -15.60 -23.55
N PRO A 621 -46.65 -14.75 -23.14
CA PRO A 621 -45.54 -15.19 -22.28
C PRO A 621 -45.88 -15.41 -20.79
N LEU A 622 -47.12 -15.21 -20.36
CA LEU A 622 -47.53 -15.31 -18.94
C LEU A 622 -47.56 -16.76 -18.39
N ASN A 623 -47.45 -17.79 -19.26
CA ASN A 623 -47.47 -19.19 -18.82
C ASN A 623 -46.07 -19.78 -18.55
N CYS A 624 -44.98 -19.10 -18.91
CA CYS A 624 -43.62 -19.59 -18.65
C CYS A 624 -43.12 -19.12 -17.27
N ARG A 625 -42.87 -20.08 -16.36
CA ARG A 625 -42.42 -19.76 -14.99
C ARG A 625 -41.08 -19.03 -14.94
N LEU A 626 -40.17 -19.31 -15.88
CA LEU A 626 -38.85 -18.64 -15.92
C LEU A 626 -38.98 -17.18 -16.41
N HIS A 627 -39.85 -16.91 -17.36
CA HIS A 627 -40.15 -15.53 -17.78
C HIS A 627 -40.79 -14.72 -16.64
N ASP A 628 -41.80 -15.29 -15.96
CA ASP A 628 -42.42 -14.65 -14.79
C ASP A 628 -41.40 -14.32 -13.70
N LEU A 629 -40.57 -15.29 -13.31
CA LEU A 629 -39.54 -15.09 -12.29
C LEU A 629 -38.53 -14.00 -12.71
N THR A 630 -38.10 -14.00 -13.97
CA THR A 630 -37.14 -13.02 -14.51
C THR A 630 -37.72 -11.61 -14.54
N LEU A 631 -38.95 -11.45 -15.03
CA LEU A 631 -39.62 -10.15 -15.09
C LEU A 631 -39.85 -9.57 -13.70
N ARG A 632 -40.30 -10.40 -12.74
CA ARG A 632 -40.44 -9.99 -11.33
C ARG A 632 -39.10 -9.57 -10.73
N ALA A 633 -38.02 -10.31 -10.99
CA ALA A 633 -36.69 -9.99 -10.49
C ALA A 633 -36.14 -8.67 -11.08
N CYS A 634 -36.43 -8.38 -12.35
CA CYS A 634 -36.07 -7.12 -13.01
C CYS A 634 -37.03 -5.95 -12.69
N GLY A 635 -38.13 -6.18 -11.96
CA GLY A 635 -39.17 -5.15 -11.76
C GLY A 635 -39.81 -4.66 -13.07
N LEU A 636 -39.77 -5.46 -14.13
CA LEU A 636 -40.32 -5.12 -15.45
C LEU A 636 -41.77 -5.59 -15.57
N LYS A 637 -42.59 -4.84 -16.29
CA LYS A 637 -43.92 -5.26 -16.75
C LYS A 637 -43.87 -5.51 -18.26
N PRO A 638 -44.52 -6.56 -18.79
CA PRO A 638 -44.62 -6.74 -20.24
C PRO A 638 -45.31 -5.53 -20.86
N LEU A 639 -44.70 -4.94 -21.89
CA LEU A 639 -45.34 -3.91 -22.70
C LEU A 639 -46.25 -4.61 -23.72
N ALA A 640 -47.55 -4.32 -23.69
CA ALA A 640 -48.48 -4.84 -24.67
C ALA A 640 -48.03 -4.41 -26.08
N ASN A 641 -47.87 -5.38 -26.99
CA ASN A 641 -47.52 -5.22 -28.41
C ASN A 641 -46.05 -4.92 -28.76
N GLU A 642 -45.07 -5.09 -27.86
CA GLU A 642 -43.64 -4.93 -28.19
C GLU A 642 -42.79 -6.17 -27.82
N THR A 643 -41.91 -6.60 -28.74
CA THR A 643 -40.95 -7.68 -28.45
C THR A 643 -39.80 -7.16 -27.60
N THR A 644 -39.67 -7.67 -26.37
CA THR A 644 -38.54 -7.34 -25.48
C THR A 644 -37.51 -8.45 -25.53
N ASN A 645 -36.22 -8.11 -25.69
CA ASN A 645 -35.10 -9.06 -25.64
C ASN A 645 -34.21 -8.76 -24.44
N LEU A 646 -34.08 -9.73 -23.54
CA LEU A 646 -33.12 -9.68 -22.43
C LEU A 646 -31.93 -10.58 -22.74
N LYS A 647 -30.72 -10.02 -22.71
CA LYS A 647 -29.49 -10.81 -22.84
C LYS A 647 -29.11 -11.30 -21.45
N VAL A 648 -29.11 -12.61 -21.26
CA VAL A 648 -28.74 -13.28 -20.01
C VAL A 648 -27.33 -13.84 -20.16
N GLN A 649 -26.48 -13.58 -19.17
CA GLN A 649 -25.11 -14.07 -19.07
C GLN A 649 -24.93 -14.86 -17.77
N ARG A 650 -24.45 -16.09 -17.86
CA ARG A 650 -24.15 -16.95 -16.71
C ARG A 650 -22.68 -16.88 -16.36
N ILE A 651 -22.39 -16.58 -15.09
CA ILE A 651 -21.05 -16.67 -14.50
C ILE A 651 -21.16 -17.56 -13.27
N GLY A 652 -20.72 -18.82 -13.40
CA GLY A 652 -20.90 -19.83 -12.37
C GLY A 652 -22.38 -19.99 -11.98
N SER A 653 -22.69 -19.79 -10.70
CA SER A 653 -24.07 -19.90 -10.19
C SER A 653 -24.93 -18.66 -10.44
N ASN A 654 -24.36 -17.57 -10.95
CA ASN A 654 -25.03 -16.27 -11.04
C ASN A 654 -25.44 -15.93 -12.47
N LEU A 655 -26.63 -15.37 -12.63
CA LEU A 655 -27.20 -14.94 -13.90
C LEU A 655 -27.35 -13.42 -13.92
N TYR A 656 -26.65 -12.79 -14.86
CA TYR A 656 -26.64 -11.35 -15.10
C TYR A 656 -27.52 -11.03 -16.31
N ILE A 657 -28.20 -9.89 -16.25
CA ILE A 657 -29.05 -9.41 -17.34
C ILE A 657 -28.52 -8.06 -17.79
N ASN A 658 -28.50 -7.83 -19.11
CA ASN A 658 -28.03 -6.57 -19.69
C ASN A 658 -28.69 -5.35 -19.03
N GLY A 659 -27.85 -4.45 -18.49
CA GLY A 659 -28.27 -3.25 -17.77
C GLY A 659 -28.26 -3.36 -16.24
N TYR A 660 -28.03 -4.55 -15.67
CA TYR A 660 -27.87 -4.77 -14.23
C TYR A 660 -26.41 -5.06 -13.89
N SER A 661 -25.89 -4.39 -12.85
CA SER A 661 -24.52 -4.60 -12.33
C SER A 661 -24.42 -5.73 -11.31
N SER A 662 -25.56 -6.20 -10.78
CA SER A 662 -25.67 -7.29 -9.81
C SER A 662 -26.37 -8.49 -10.45
N PRO A 663 -26.13 -9.72 -9.94
CA PRO A 663 -26.87 -10.89 -10.40
C PRO A 663 -28.37 -10.67 -10.21
N VAL A 664 -29.18 -11.15 -11.17
CA VAL A 664 -30.64 -11.02 -11.14
C VAL A 664 -31.32 -12.35 -10.79
N LEU A 665 -30.69 -13.47 -11.13
CA LEU A 665 -31.10 -14.83 -10.75
C LEU A 665 -29.87 -15.65 -10.34
N CYS A 666 -30.10 -16.70 -9.56
CA CYS A 666 -29.08 -17.63 -9.09
C CYS A 666 -29.50 -19.09 -9.37
N LEU A 667 -28.50 -19.93 -9.57
CA LEU A 667 -28.60 -21.36 -9.84
C LEU A 667 -28.01 -22.17 -8.69
N PHE A 668 -28.76 -23.15 -8.19
CA PHE A 668 -28.28 -24.14 -7.25
C PHE A 668 -28.45 -25.54 -7.83
N LYS A 669 -27.58 -26.47 -7.44
CA LYS A 669 -27.78 -27.89 -7.74
C LYS A 669 -28.08 -28.68 -6.48
N SER A 670 -28.88 -29.72 -6.63
CA SER A 670 -29.02 -30.77 -5.62
C SER A 670 -27.72 -31.60 -5.53
N PRO A 671 -27.41 -32.17 -4.35
CA PRO A 671 -26.30 -33.10 -4.20
C PRO A 671 -26.55 -34.35 -5.06
N SER A 672 -25.55 -34.76 -5.85
CA SER A 672 -25.63 -36.02 -6.60
C SER A 672 -25.18 -37.18 -5.70
N LEU A 673 -26.06 -38.17 -5.49
CA LEU A 673 -25.73 -39.39 -4.72
C LEU A 673 -24.57 -40.19 -5.35
N SER A 674 -24.31 -40.05 -6.65
CA SER A 674 -23.17 -40.68 -7.34
C SER A 674 -21.85 -39.90 -7.22
N ALA A 675 -21.89 -38.63 -6.80
CA ALA A 675 -20.68 -37.79 -6.68
C ALA A 675 -19.74 -38.21 -5.54
N PHE A 676 -20.18 -39.10 -4.63
CA PHE A 676 -19.31 -39.65 -3.61
C PHE A 676 -18.31 -40.70 -4.15
N TYR A 677 -18.49 -41.17 -5.40
CA TYR A 677 -17.71 -42.29 -5.97
C TYR A 677 -17.25 -42.10 -7.44
N ALA A 678 -17.51 -40.96 -8.11
CA ALA A 678 -17.23 -40.79 -9.55
C ALA A 678 -16.23 -39.64 -9.88
N THR A 679 -15.45 -39.86 -10.96
CA THR A 679 -14.39 -39.00 -11.52
C THR A 679 -14.87 -37.64 -12.11
N PRO A 680 -13.96 -36.66 -12.37
CA PRO A 680 -14.22 -35.22 -12.32
C PRO A 680 -15.00 -34.56 -13.46
N GLU A 681 -15.49 -35.27 -14.46
CA GLU A 681 -16.18 -34.65 -15.61
C GLU A 681 -17.68 -34.48 -15.35
N ASN A 682 -18.03 -33.71 -14.31
CA ASN A 682 -19.42 -33.36 -14.03
C ASN A 682 -19.74 -32.01 -14.68
N ALA A 683 -20.66 -31.98 -15.65
CA ALA A 683 -21.02 -30.82 -16.47
C ALA A 683 -21.55 -29.57 -15.72
N PHE A 684 -21.61 -29.62 -14.38
CA PHE A 684 -22.10 -28.57 -13.49
C PHE A 684 -21.18 -28.35 -12.28
N SER A 685 -19.86 -28.59 -12.42
CA SER A 685 -18.88 -28.44 -11.34
C SER A 685 -18.74 -26.99 -10.85
N ASP A 686 -18.99 -26.02 -11.74
CA ASP A 686 -18.99 -24.57 -11.50
C ASP A 686 -20.30 -24.02 -10.89
N ILE A 687 -21.29 -24.89 -10.67
CA ILE A 687 -22.57 -24.55 -10.00
C ILE A 687 -22.51 -24.98 -8.54
N GLN A 688 -22.97 -24.08 -7.65
CA GLN A 688 -23.01 -24.27 -6.22
C GLN A 688 -24.10 -25.28 -5.82
N THR A 689 -23.73 -26.21 -4.96
CA THR A 689 -24.67 -27.09 -4.24
C THR A 689 -25.23 -26.29 -3.08
N GLY A 690 -26.53 -26.12 -3.03
CA GLY A 690 -27.13 -25.18 -2.09
C GLY A 690 -28.63 -25.33 -1.95
N PHE A 691 -29.18 -24.66 -0.94
CA PHE A 691 -30.61 -24.72 -0.62
C PHE A 691 -31.37 -23.61 -1.37
N PRO A 692 -32.31 -23.97 -2.27
CA PRO A 692 -33.11 -22.98 -3.00
C PRO A 692 -34.13 -22.25 -2.11
N ASP A 693 -34.65 -22.94 -1.09
CA ASP A 693 -35.42 -22.36 0.00
C ASP A 693 -34.69 -22.65 1.32
N LEU A 694 -34.66 -21.67 2.22
CA LEU A 694 -33.91 -21.78 3.47
C LEU A 694 -34.62 -22.69 4.46
N GLN A 695 -33.84 -23.20 5.40
CA GLN A 695 -34.34 -24.06 6.47
C GLN A 695 -35.09 -23.24 7.52
N GLN A 696 -36.03 -23.90 8.22
CA GLN A 696 -36.76 -23.23 9.27
C GLN A 696 -35.81 -22.90 10.44
N VAL A 697 -35.79 -21.63 10.84
CA VAL A 697 -35.02 -21.18 12.01
C VAL A 697 -35.51 -21.93 13.25
N ARG A 698 -34.57 -22.31 14.13
CA ARG A 698 -34.75 -23.18 15.31
C ARG A 698 -34.83 -24.68 15.04
N ASP A 699 -34.72 -25.14 13.79
CA ASP A 699 -34.55 -26.56 13.51
C ASP A 699 -33.14 -27.04 13.91
N SER A 700 -33.04 -28.32 14.26
CA SER A 700 -31.79 -29.03 14.54
C SER A 700 -30.77 -28.89 13.41
N MET A 701 -31.22 -28.96 12.16
CA MET A 701 -30.34 -28.83 11.00
C MET A 701 -29.78 -27.40 10.85
N TYR A 702 -30.59 -26.40 11.20
CA TYR A 702 -30.17 -25.00 11.21
C TYR A 702 -29.03 -24.77 12.22
N PHE A 703 -29.16 -25.26 13.45
CA PHE A 703 -28.08 -25.13 14.45
C PHE A 703 -26.85 -26.00 14.13
N LYS A 704 -27.06 -27.15 13.48
CA LYS A 704 -25.96 -27.97 12.95
C LYS A 704 -25.13 -27.19 11.92
N LEU A 705 -25.76 -26.46 11.00
CA LEU A 705 -25.06 -25.63 10.02
C LEU A 705 -24.17 -24.58 10.70
N LEU A 706 -24.70 -23.88 11.71
CA LEU A 706 -23.91 -22.90 12.47
C LEU A 706 -22.71 -23.54 13.18
N SER A 707 -22.90 -24.73 13.75
CA SER A 707 -21.85 -25.50 14.42
C SER A 707 -20.79 -25.99 13.43
N ASP A 708 -21.19 -26.42 12.23
CA ASP A 708 -20.28 -26.91 11.20
C ASP A 708 -19.46 -25.79 10.57
N TRP A 709 -20.00 -24.57 10.43
CA TRP A 709 -19.20 -23.40 10.07
C TRP A 709 -18.07 -23.14 11.06
N LEU A 710 -18.36 -23.20 12.36
CA LEU A 710 -17.36 -23.02 13.41
C LEU A 710 -16.33 -24.15 13.40
N ARG A 711 -16.77 -25.40 13.24
CA ARG A 711 -15.89 -26.58 13.18
C ARG A 711 -14.95 -26.54 11.99
N ASP A 712 -15.48 -26.25 10.81
CA ASP A 712 -14.70 -26.10 9.58
C ASP A 712 -13.67 -24.98 9.72
N CYS A 713 -14.09 -23.82 10.25
CA CYS A 713 -13.18 -22.70 10.51
C CYS A 713 -12.06 -23.07 11.50
N ASN A 714 -12.38 -23.79 12.58
CA ASN A 714 -11.36 -24.25 13.53
C ASN A 714 -10.36 -25.22 12.90
N ALA A 715 -10.82 -26.11 12.01
CA ALA A 715 -9.98 -27.11 11.38
C ALA A 715 -9.12 -26.53 10.24
N LYS A 716 -9.69 -25.64 9.42
CA LYS A 716 -9.11 -25.20 8.14
C LYS A 716 -8.52 -23.79 8.17
N HIS A 717 -8.82 -22.94 9.18
CA HIS A 717 -8.37 -21.54 9.23
C HIS A 717 -7.51 -21.24 10.48
N PRO A 718 -6.20 -21.58 10.48
CA PRO A 718 -5.30 -21.35 11.62
C PRO A 718 -5.27 -19.90 12.12
N GLN A 719 -5.40 -18.93 11.23
CA GLN A 719 -5.43 -17.49 11.55
C GLN A 719 -6.67 -17.08 12.36
N CYS A 720 -7.76 -17.85 12.30
CA CYS A 720 -8.95 -17.62 13.11
C CYS A 720 -8.81 -18.25 14.50
N ASN A 721 -7.83 -19.14 14.70
CA ASN A 721 -7.57 -19.76 15.99
C ASN A 721 -6.63 -18.86 16.81
N HIS A 722 -6.97 -18.68 18.09
CA HIS A 722 -6.03 -18.22 19.11
C HIS A 722 -4.96 -19.30 19.27
N GLY A 723 -3.92 -19.32 18.44
CA GLY A 723 -2.83 -20.27 18.59
C GLY A 723 -2.23 -20.19 20.00
N ASN A 724 -2.34 -21.27 20.79
CA ASN A 724 -1.55 -21.59 22.00
C ASN A 724 -1.43 -20.56 23.16
N SER A 725 -1.90 -19.31 23.08
CA SER A 725 -1.71 -18.32 24.16
C SER A 725 -2.57 -18.55 25.41
N LEU A 726 -3.72 -19.24 25.29
CA LEU A 726 -4.54 -19.64 26.45
C LEU A 726 -4.09 -20.97 27.09
N LYS A 727 -3.09 -21.65 26.52
CA LYS A 727 -2.57 -22.94 27.01
C LYS A 727 -1.31 -22.78 27.89
N THR A 728 -1.01 -21.58 28.39
CA THR A 728 0.04 -21.44 29.41
C THR A 728 -0.55 -21.76 30.79
N PRO A 729 0.00 -22.75 31.53
CA PRO A 729 -0.58 -23.25 32.79
C PRO A 729 -0.30 -22.34 34.00
N ASN A 730 -0.08 -21.04 33.80
CA ASN A 730 0.13 -20.08 34.89
C ASN A 730 -1.01 -19.06 34.95
N SER A 731 -1.15 -18.42 36.12
CA SER A 731 -2.13 -17.42 36.58
C SER A 731 -2.58 -16.28 35.63
N SER A 732 -2.10 -16.25 34.38
CA SER A 732 -2.39 -15.29 33.32
C SER A 732 -3.76 -15.51 32.65
N ALA A 733 -4.28 -16.75 32.63
CA ALA A 733 -5.55 -17.05 31.93
C ALA A 733 -6.75 -16.28 32.51
N ARG A 734 -6.77 -16.02 33.83
CA ARG A 734 -7.81 -15.22 34.49
C ARG A 734 -7.82 -13.75 34.07
N ARG A 735 -6.68 -13.20 33.62
CA ARG A 735 -6.59 -11.79 33.17
C ARG A 735 -7.14 -11.56 31.76
N LEU A 736 -7.43 -12.64 31.02
CA LEU A 736 -7.87 -12.60 29.63
C LEU A 736 -9.39 -12.80 29.48
N LEU A 737 -10.11 -13.11 30.55
CA LEU A 737 -11.57 -13.26 30.51
C LEU A 737 -12.25 -11.94 30.89
N PRO A 738 -13.46 -11.66 30.36
CA PRO A 738 -14.26 -10.54 30.82
C PRO A 738 -14.51 -10.62 32.33
N THR A 739 -14.70 -9.47 33.00
CA THR A 739 -14.92 -9.42 34.46
C THR A 739 -16.10 -10.29 34.89
N ARG A 740 -17.14 -10.35 34.05
CA ARG A 740 -18.35 -11.15 34.28
C ARG A 740 -18.81 -11.83 33.00
N LEU A 741 -19.36 -13.03 33.15
CA LEU A 741 -19.97 -13.83 32.09
C LEU A 741 -21.33 -14.35 32.57
N ILE A 742 -22.19 -14.74 31.65
CA ILE A 742 -23.45 -15.44 31.92
C ILE A 742 -23.18 -16.92 31.70
N ASP A 743 -23.39 -17.73 32.73
CA ASP A 743 -23.39 -19.19 32.62
C ASP A 743 -24.76 -19.68 32.15
N VAL A 744 -24.79 -20.29 30.97
CA VAL A 744 -26.01 -20.83 30.35
C VAL A 744 -26.19 -22.33 30.55
N SER A 745 -25.25 -23.01 31.24
CA SER A 745 -25.20 -24.47 31.37
C SER A 745 -26.27 -25.11 32.25
N GLN A 746 -27.09 -24.33 32.96
CA GLN A 746 -28.15 -24.91 33.79
C GLN A 746 -29.22 -25.61 32.92
N ARG A 747 -29.11 -26.94 32.85
CA ARG A 747 -30.16 -27.93 32.57
C ARG A 747 -30.14 -28.96 33.71
N PRO A 748 -31.28 -29.58 34.05
CA PRO A 748 -31.61 -30.01 35.41
C PRO A 748 -30.69 -31.09 35.98
N ARG A 749 -30.17 -30.88 37.19
CA ARG A 749 -29.75 -31.98 38.07
C ARG A 749 -31.04 -32.60 38.65
N SER A 750 -31.40 -33.75 38.07
CA SER A 750 -32.32 -34.76 38.59
C SER A 750 -33.25 -34.38 39.76
N SER A 751 -34.56 -34.46 39.49
CA SER A 751 -35.68 -34.79 40.40
C SER A 751 -36.50 -33.69 41.10
N ARG A 752 -36.35 -32.40 40.78
CA ARG A 752 -37.40 -31.39 41.07
C ARG A 752 -37.69 -30.57 39.81
N LYS A 753 -38.98 -30.22 39.59
CA LYS A 753 -39.42 -29.25 38.57
C LYS A 753 -38.81 -27.88 38.89
N GLU A 754 -37.54 -27.69 38.56
CA GLU A 754 -36.85 -26.41 38.71
C GLU A 754 -36.88 -25.63 37.39
N ILE A 755 -36.97 -24.31 37.52
CA ILE A 755 -37.30 -23.33 36.50
C ILE A 755 -36.05 -23.04 35.65
N ASP A 756 -36.17 -22.92 34.31
CA ASP A 756 -35.02 -22.62 33.42
C ASP A 756 -34.42 -21.24 33.75
N SER A 757 -33.17 -21.23 34.22
CA SER A 757 -32.44 -20.03 34.66
C SER A 757 -31.02 -19.97 34.09
N VAL A 758 -30.48 -18.76 34.04
CA VAL A 758 -29.07 -18.46 33.76
C VAL A 758 -28.47 -17.69 34.91
N ARG A 759 -27.15 -17.74 35.10
CA ARG A 759 -26.50 -17.08 36.25
C ARG A 759 -25.39 -16.14 35.81
N LEU A 760 -25.33 -14.95 36.41
CA LEU A 760 -24.20 -14.04 36.24
C LEU A 760 -23.03 -14.52 37.11
N VAL A 761 -21.88 -14.80 36.51
CA VAL A 761 -20.68 -15.25 37.21
C VAL A 761 -19.58 -14.21 37.14
N VAL A 762 -18.87 -14.02 38.25
CA VAL A 762 -17.66 -13.19 38.31
C VAL A 762 -16.47 -14.10 38.02
N THR A 763 -15.78 -13.87 36.91
CA THR A 763 -14.76 -14.81 36.38
C THR A 763 -13.59 -15.00 37.34
N ALA A 764 -13.20 -13.94 38.05
CA ALA A 764 -12.17 -14.01 39.09
C ALA A 764 -12.52 -14.92 40.28
N ARG A 765 -13.81 -15.23 40.49
CA ARG A 765 -14.30 -16.11 41.57
C ARG A 765 -14.53 -17.55 41.11
N LEU A 766 -14.33 -17.86 39.82
CA LEU A 766 -14.52 -19.22 39.31
C LEU A 766 -13.37 -20.15 39.77
N PRO A 767 -13.69 -21.39 40.17
CA PRO A 767 -12.68 -22.40 40.46
C PRO A 767 -11.79 -22.67 39.25
N ASP A 768 -10.49 -22.89 39.46
CA ASP A 768 -9.53 -23.10 38.35
C ASP A 768 -9.91 -24.28 37.46
N HIS A 769 -10.42 -25.37 38.03
CA HIS A 769 -10.84 -26.54 37.25
C HIS A 769 -11.94 -26.24 36.23
N GLU A 770 -12.88 -25.33 36.52
CA GLU A 770 -13.94 -24.94 35.58
C GLU A 770 -13.39 -24.06 34.44
N LEU A 771 -12.39 -23.23 34.74
CA LEU A 771 -11.71 -22.40 33.76
C LEU A 771 -10.78 -23.22 32.85
N HIS A 772 -10.22 -24.31 33.36
CA HIS A 772 -9.33 -25.21 32.60
C HIS A 772 -10.08 -26.16 31.66
N THR A 773 -11.36 -26.48 31.92
CA THR A 773 -12.13 -27.39 31.06
C THR A 773 -12.54 -26.77 29.72
N ASP A 774 -13.13 -25.57 29.73
CA ASP A 774 -13.50 -24.83 28.51
C ASP A 774 -13.77 -23.34 28.81
N PRO A 775 -12.79 -22.44 28.59
CA PRO A 775 -12.95 -21.01 28.85
C PRO A 775 -13.67 -20.26 27.72
N ARG A 776 -14.15 -20.94 26.68
CA ARG A 776 -14.77 -20.29 25.52
C ARG A 776 -16.08 -19.61 25.92
N TYR A 777 -16.28 -18.40 25.41
CA TYR A 777 -17.52 -17.66 25.52
C TYR A 777 -17.93 -17.06 24.18
N ILE A 778 -19.24 -16.86 24.02
CA ILE A 778 -19.83 -16.09 22.93
C ILE A 778 -20.11 -14.68 23.41
N ALA A 779 -19.90 -13.67 22.57
CA ALA A 779 -20.34 -12.29 22.84
C ALA A 779 -21.55 -11.93 21.97
N LEU A 780 -22.48 -11.14 22.50
CA LEU A 780 -23.66 -10.66 21.76
C LEU A 780 -23.50 -9.19 21.35
N SER A 781 -23.52 -8.94 20.05
CA SER A 781 -23.73 -7.61 19.45
C SER A 781 -25.21 -7.41 19.15
N HIS A 782 -25.85 -6.43 19.79
CA HIS A 782 -27.28 -6.18 19.64
C HIS A 782 -27.68 -4.71 19.87
N PRO A 783 -28.83 -4.27 19.31
CA PRO A 783 -29.39 -2.97 19.62
C PRO A 783 -30.09 -2.98 20.98
N TRP A 784 -29.87 -1.93 21.77
CA TRP A 784 -30.55 -1.76 23.06
C TRP A 784 -32.02 -1.32 22.89
N GLY A 785 -32.39 -0.79 21.72
CA GLY A 785 -33.72 -0.20 21.45
C GLY A 785 -33.87 1.23 22.02
N ILE A 786 -35.04 1.84 21.81
CA ILE A 786 -35.33 3.21 22.26
C ILE A 786 -35.66 3.23 23.75
N ARG A 787 -34.92 4.04 24.52
CA ARG A 787 -35.00 4.13 25.99
C ARG A 787 -36.36 4.54 26.54
N SER A 788 -37.12 5.34 25.81
CA SER A 788 -38.48 5.76 26.21
C SER A 788 -39.54 4.68 26.01
N GLN A 789 -39.24 3.62 25.25
CA GLN A 789 -40.21 2.58 24.87
C GLN A 789 -39.93 1.22 25.53
N ASN A 790 -38.71 0.97 26.00
CA ASN A 790 -38.32 -0.31 26.60
C ASN A 790 -37.74 -0.12 28.01
N ASN A 791 -38.26 -0.89 28.98
CA ASN A 791 -37.65 -1.00 30.30
C ASN A 791 -36.33 -1.76 30.14
N HIS A 792 -35.19 -1.06 30.14
CA HIS A 792 -33.88 -1.66 29.86
C HIS A 792 -33.56 -2.78 30.87
N PHE A 793 -33.64 -4.03 30.43
CA PHE A 793 -33.24 -5.17 31.24
C PHE A 793 -31.72 -5.16 31.43
N CYS A 794 -31.25 -4.57 32.54
CA CYS A 794 -29.83 -4.37 32.78
C CYS A 794 -29.41 -4.67 34.21
N THR A 795 -28.12 -4.95 34.40
CA THR A 795 -27.55 -5.13 35.74
C THR A 795 -27.29 -3.76 36.36
N THR A 796 -27.79 -3.54 37.56
CA THR A 796 -27.50 -2.36 38.40
C THR A 796 -26.92 -2.84 39.71
N ARG A 797 -26.35 -1.94 40.53
CA ARG A 797 -25.86 -2.30 41.87
C ARG A 797 -26.93 -2.97 42.73
N GLN A 798 -28.19 -2.57 42.59
CA GLN A 798 -29.31 -3.08 43.37
C GLN A 798 -29.66 -4.54 43.03
N ASN A 799 -29.58 -4.93 41.75
CA ASN A 799 -29.97 -6.27 41.31
C ASN A 799 -28.78 -7.24 41.12
N LEU A 800 -27.55 -6.75 41.28
CA LEU A 800 -26.33 -7.52 41.07
C LEU A 800 -26.26 -8.80 41.92
N THR A 801 -26.51 -8.69 43.23
CA THR A 801 -26.43 -9.82 44.16
C THR A 801 -27.41 -10.92 43.77
N GLY A 802 -28.68 -10.58 43.50
CA GLY A 802 -29.68 -11.56 43.07
C GLY A 802 -29.32 -12.23 41.74
N ARG A 803 -28.75 -11.50 40.77
CA ARG A 803 -28.31 -12.09 39.50
C ARG A 803 -27.15 -13.09 39.66
N ILE A 804 -26.31 -12.93 40.68
CA ILE A 804 -25.18 -13.80 41.00
C ILE A 804 -25.63 -15.01 41.83
N GLU A 805 -26.43 -14.77 42.87
CA GLU A 805 -26.82 -15.80 43.85
C GLU A 805 -28.03 -16.60 43.36
N ASP A 806 -29.13 -15.92 43.04
CA ASP A 806 -30.41 -16.55 42.66
C ASP A 806 -30.49 -16.88 41.16
N GLY A 807 -29.75 -16.14 40.34
CA GLY A 807 -29.79 -16.25 38.88
C GLY A 807 -30.94 -15.44 38.26
N ILE A 808 -31.16 -15.66 36.96
CA ILE A 808 -32.14 -14.95 36.14
C ILE A 808 -32.98 -16.00 35.43
N LEU A 809 -34.28 -15.98 35.63
CA LEU A 809 -35.20 -16.86 34.91
C LEU A 809 -35.17 -16.53 33.42
N VAL A 810 -34.92 -17.52 32.56
CA VAL A 810 -34.80 -17.31 31.10
C VAL A 810 -36.08 -16.71 30.53
N ALA A 811 -37.24 -17.14 31.02
CA ALA A 811 -38.55 -16.62 30.61
C ALA A 811 -38.74 -15.12 30.89
N THR A 812 -37.96 -14.53 31.81
CA THR A 812 -38.01 -13.10 32.15
C THR A 812 -37.05 -12.24 31.31
N LEU A 813 -36.11 -12.88 30.58
CA LEU A 813 -35.21 -12.17 29.68
C LEU A 813 -36.01 -11.59 28.50
N PRO A 814 -35.63 -10.43 27.95
CA PRO A 814 -36.14 -9.97 26.67
C PRO A 814 -35.85 -10.97 25.53
N ALA A 815 -36.71 -11.01 24.52
CA ALA A 815 -36.66 -12.03 23.45
C ALA A 815 -35.30 -12.14 22.73
N THR A 816 -34.61 -11.02 22.47
CA THR A 816 -33.26 -11.02 21.86
C THR A 816 -32.24 -11.69 22.77
N LEU A 817 -32.35 -11.52 24.08
CA LEU A 817 -31.44 -12.15 25.03
C LEU A 817 -31.77 -13.63 25.23
N GLN A 818 -33.06 -14.02 25.19
CA GLN A 818 -33.48 -15.42 25.16
C GLN A 818 -32.94 -16.16 23.93
N ASP A 819 -33.02 -15.52 22.76
CA ASP A 819 -32.49 -16.06 21.52
C ASP A 819 -30.98 -16.24 21.60
N ALA A 820 -30.25 -15.28 22.15
CA ALA A 820 -28.80 -15.39 22.36
C ALA A 820 -28.43 -16.55 23.31
N VAL A 821 -29.17 -16.74 24.40
CA VAL A 821 -29.01 -17.90 25.30
C VAL A 821 -29.28 -19.21 24.55
N THR A 822 -30.34 -19.26 23.74
CA THR A 822 -30.70 -20.43 22.94
C THR A 822 -29.58 -20.80 21.97
N VAL A 823 -29.13 -19.86 21.12
CA VAL A 823 -28.04 -20.12 20.17
C VAL A 823 -26.77 -20.55 20.88
N THR A 824 -26.43 -19.92 22.01
CA THR A 824 -25.21 -20.26 22.76
C THR A 824 -25.24 -21.70 23.28
N ARG A 825 -26.40 -22.14 23.81
CA ARG A 825 -26.62 -23.52 24.25
C ARG A 825 -26.54 -24.51 23.07
N GLU A 826 -27.15 -24.19 21.94
CA GLU A 826 -27.17 -25.07 20.75
C GLU A 826 -25.79 -25.18 20.07
N LEU A 827 -24.94 -24.14 20.18
CA LEU A 827 -23.54 -24.20 19.74
C LEU A 827 -22.62 -24.94 20.72
N GLY A 828 -23.16 -25.44 21.85
CA GLY A 828 -22.40 -26.18 22.86
C GLY A 828 -21.42 -25.32 23.65
N ILE A 829 -21.66 -24.01 23.78
CA ILE A 829 -20.81 -23.09 24.54
C ILE A 829 -21.50 -22.74 25.87
N ARG A 830 -20.73 -22.75 26.97
CA ARG A 830 -21.26 -22.54 28.33
C ARG A 830 -21.44 -21.07 28.69
N TYR A 831 -20.59 -20.20 28.18
CA TYR A 831 -20.55 -18.80 28.61
C TYR A 831 -21.01 -17.84 27.52
N LEU A 832 -21.79 -16.85 27.93
CA LEU A 832 -22.29 -15.76 27.09
C LEU A 832 -21.94 -14.42 27.73
N TRP A 833 -21.49 -13.47 26.93
CA TRP A 833 -21.28 -12.09 27.34
C TRP A 833 -22.29 -11.17 26.65
N ILE A 834 -22.99 -10.36 27.45
CA ILE A 834 -23.96 -9.36 26.98
C ILE A 834 -23.71 -8.08 27.77
N ASP A 835 -23.38 -6.99 27.11
CA ASP A 835 -23.07 -5.70 27.73
C ASP A 835 -24.11 -5.23 28.78
N THR A 836 -25.41 -5.34 28.49
CA THR A 836 -26.50 -4.93 29.39
C THR A 836 -26.55 -5.74 30.69
N ILE A 837 -26.02 -6.97 30.70
CA ILE A 837 -26.03 -7.87 31.88
C ILE A 837 -24.64 -7.98 32.53
N CYS A 838 -23.58 -8.03 31.73
CA CYS A 838 -22.20 -8.22 32.19
C CYS A 838 -21.54 -6.90 32.64
N ILE A 839 -22.13 -5.74 32.34
CA ILE A 839 -21.67 -4.43 32.80
C ILE A 839 -22.69 -3.86 33.78
N ILE A 840 -22.23 -3.33 34.92
CA ILE A 840 -23.08 -2.67 35.90
C ILE A 840 -23.41 -1.27 35.36
N GLN A 841 -24.68 -1.03 35.11
CA GLN A 841 -25.22 0.23 34.58
C GLN A 841 -25.59 1.19 35.71
N GLY A 842 -25.60 2.49 35.39
CA GLY A 842 -25.99 3.57 36.30
C GLY A 842 -24.82 4.47 36.71
N PRO A 843 -25.06 5.56 37.47
CA PRO A 843 -24.03 6.49 37.91
C PRO A 843 -22.93 5.87 38.79
N ASP A 844 -23.26 4.79 39.49
CA ASP A 844 -22.42 3.98 40.38
C ASP A 844 -21.99 2.62 39.76
N GLY A 845 -22.20 2.51 38.44
CA GLY A 845 -21.83 1.37 37.61
C GLY A 845 -20.34 1.32 37.28
N ASP A 846 -19.95 0.34 36.48
CA ASP A 846 -18.56 0.10 36.08
C ASP A 846 -18.34 0.14 34.56
N PHE A 847 -19.26 0.78 33.83
CA PHE A 847 -19.16 0.98 32.38
C PHE A 847 -17.80 1.51 31.94
N ASP A 848 -17.23 2.49 32.63
CA ASP A 848 -15.93 3.07 32.25
C ASP A 848 -14.77 2.08 32.37
N THR A 849 -14.89 1.10 33.26
CA THR A 849 -13.87 0.03 33.40
C THR A 849 -14.06 -0.99 32.29
N GLU A 850 -15.29 -1.44 32.07
CA GLU A 850 -15.61 -2.46 31.07
C GLU A 850 -15.47 -1.95 29.63
N ALA A 851 -15.76 -0.67 29.36
CA ALA A 851 -15.58 -0.03 28.06
C ALA A 851 -14.11 -0.10 27.58
N ARG A 852 -13.15 0.05 28.50
CA ARG A 852 -11.71 -0.12 28.20
C ARG A 852 -11.34 -1.56 27.88
N LEU A 853 -12.11 -2.52 28.39
CA LEU A 853 -11.91 -3.94 28.13
C LEU A 853 -12.64 -4.44 26.88
N MET A 854 -13.53 -3.64 26.26
CA MET A 854 -14.31 -4.07 25.08
C MET A 854 -13.43 -4.60 23.96
N GLU A 855 -12.23 -4.03 23.78
CA GLU A 855 -11.28 -4.53 22.79
C GLU A 855 -10.90 -6.00 23.03
N SER A 856 -10.57 -6.33 24.28
CA SER A 856 -10.28 -7.71 24.70
C SER A 856 -11.53 -8.60 24.68
N VAL A 857 -12.70 -8.09 25.09
CA VAL A 857 -13.94 -8.86 25.13
C VAL A 857 -14.31 -9.41 23.75
N PHE A 858 -14.30 -8.57 22.70
CA PHE A 858 -14.68 -9.02 21.36
C PHE A 858 -13.56 -9.78 20.66
N SER A 859 -12.30 -9.41 20.87
CA SER A 859 -11.17 -10.11 20.22
C SER A 859 -10.83 -11.47 20.81
N LEU A 860 -11.19 -11.71 22.09
CA LEU A 860 -10.99 -12.99 22.76
C LEU A 860 -12.23 -13.89 22.74
N ALA A 861 -13.39 -13.37 22.32
CA ALA A 861 -14.60 -14.17 22.14
C ALA A 861 -14.36 -15.30 21.13
N TYR A 862 -14.91 -16.48 21.42
CA TYR A 862 -14.83 -17.61 20.49
C TYR A 862 -15.59 -17.31 19.19
N CYS A 863 -16.76 -16.68 19.33
CA CYS A 863 -17.59 -16.17 18.25
C CYS A 863 -18.46 -15.02 18.77
N VAL A 864 -18.80 -14.08 17.89
CA VAL A 864 -19.79 -13.04 18.14
C VAL A 864 -21.11 -13.39 17.46
N ILE A 865 -22.20 -13.32 18.21
CA ILE A 865 -23.56 -13.32 17.64
C ILE A 865 -23.94 -11.88 17.37
N ALA A 866 -24.28 -11.56 16.13
CA ALA A 866 -24.80 -10.24 15.75
C ALA A 866 -26.29 -10.34 15.45
N ALA A 867 -27.12 -9.73 16.31
CA ALA A 867 -28.58 -9.72 16.17
C ALA A 867 -29.04 -8.66 15.14
N SER A 868 -28.57 -8.76 13.89
CA SER A 868 -28.71 -7.73 12.85
C SER A 868 -30.16 -7.38 12.50
N ARG A 869 -31.09 -8.34 12.60
CA ARG A 869 -32.54 -8.13 12.37
C ARG A 869 -33.24 -7.48 13.56
N ALA A 870 -32.73 -7.65 14.78
CA ALA A 870 -33.42 -7.17 15.98
C ALA A 870 -33.46 -5.64 15.99
N SER A 871 -34.61 -5.05 16.30
CA SER A 871 -34.76 -3.59 16.48
C SER A 871 -34.48 -3.14 17.92
N GLY A 872 -34.37 -4.08 18.86
CA GLY A 872 -34.06 -3.85 20.27
C GLY A 872 -33.96 -5.15 21.06
N THR A 873 -33.86 -5.07 22.39
CA THR A 873 -33.77 -6.23 23.28
C THR A 873 -35.01 -7.13 23.26
N SER A 874 -36.17 -6.59 22.94
CA SER A 874 -37.45 -7.31 23.03
C SER A 874 -37.91 -7.93 21.70
N SER A 875 -37.21 -7.69 20.60
CA SER A 875 -37.67 -8.08 19.25
C SER A 875 -37.41 -9.54 18.91
N GLY A 876 -36.34 -10.13 19.46
CA GLY A 876 -35.85 -11.44 19.01
C GLY A 876 -35.20 -11.38 17.62
N PHE A 877 -34.49 -12.45 17.26
CA PHE A 877 -33.87 -12.63 15.95
C PHE A 877 -34.03 -14.05 15.37
N LEU A 878 -34.64 -14.99 16.11
CA LEU A 878 -34.94 -16.35 15.65
C LEU A 878 -36.39 -16.53 15.15
N SER A 879 -36.98 -15.48 14.57
CA SER A 879 -38.33 -15.56 13.98
C SER A 879 -38.31 -16.27 12.62
N PRO A 880 -39.42 -16.93 12.20
CA PRO A 880 -39.54 -17.51 10.87
C PRO A 880 -39.29 -16.49 9.75
N ARG A 881 -38.69 -16.95 8.65
CA ARG A 881 -38.43 -16.16 7.45
C ARG A 881 -39.44 -16.48 6.36
N ARG A 882 -39.58 -15.59 5.37
CA ARG A 882 -40.49 -15.81 4.24
C ARG A 882 -39.91 -16.89 3.32
N SER A 883 -40.73 -17.89 2.98
CA SER A 883 -40.38 -18.89 1.96
C SER A 883 -40.23 -18.22 0.60
N ARG A 884 -39.37 -18.82 -0.24
CA ARG A 884 -38.95 -18.25 -1.52
C ARG A 884 -39.50 -19.02 -2.70
N ASP A 885 -39.83 -18.29 -3.75
CA ASP A 885 -40.13 -18.89 -5.04
C ASP A 885 -38.84 -19.43 -5.68
N PHE A 886 -38.94 -20.65 -6.21
CA PHE A 886 -37.90 -21.25 -7.04
C PHE A 886 -38.52 -22.08 -8.16
N ILE A 887 -37.70 -22.40 -9.16
CA ILE A 887 -38.02 -23.30 -10.26
C ILE A 887 -37.08 -24.50 -10.16
N ALA A 888 -37.60 -25.73 -10.16
CA ALA A 888 -36.81 -26.96 -10.12
C ALA A 888 -36.84 -27.67 -11.47
N LEU A 889 -35.68 -27.97 -12.04
CA LEU A 889 -35.50 -28.62 -13.35
C LEU A 889 -34.70 -29.91 -13.18
N LYS A 890 -35.23 -31.04 -13.67
CA LYS A 890 -34.50 -32.32 -13.69
C LYS A 890 -33.61 -32.38 -14.94
N THR A 891 -32.31 -32.60 -14.76
CA THR A 891 -31.39 -32.89 -15.86
C THR A 891 -31.22 -34.40 -15.99
N SER A 892 -31.53 -34.95 -17.16
CA SER A 892 -31.37 -36.37 -17.48
C SER A 892 -30.05 -36.58 -18.25
N ASN A 893 -29.00 -37.02 -17.56
CA ASN A 893 -27.83 -37.61 -18.21
C ASN A 893 -27.69 -39.07 -17.74
N ASN A 894 -27.31 -39.96 -18.67
CA ASN A 894 -27.41 -41.44 -18.65
C ASN A 894 -26.79 -42.21 -17.45
N SER A 895 -26.46 -41.57 -16.33
CA SER A 895 -25.94 -42.26 -15.13
C SER A 895 -26.27 -41.58 -13.78
N SER A 896 -26.85 -40.38 -13.73
CA SER A 896 -27.31 -39.76 -12.46
C SER A 896 -28.25 -38.57 -12.69
N SER A 897 -29.43 -38.56 -12.08
CA SER A 897 -30.36 -37.42 -12.14
C SER A 897 -29.91 -36.33 -11.16
N THR A 898 -29.46 -35.18 -11.69
CA THR A 898 -29.26 -33.96 -10.88
C THR A 898 -30.45 -33.02 -11.08
N THR A 899 -30.95 -32.43 -10.01
CA THR A 899 -31.96 -31.35 -10.07
C THR A 899 -31.25 -30.01 -9.94
N LEU A 900 -31.54 -29.09 -10.86
CA LEU A 900 -31.12 -27.70 -10.82
C LEU A 900 -32.28 -26.82 -10.33
N TYR A 901 -31.96 -25.83 -9.52
CA TYR A 901 -32.91 -24.88 -8.97
C TYR A 901 -32.55 -23.47 -9.40
N ILE A 902 -33.55 -22.69 -9.82
CA ILE A 902 -33.42 -21.29 -10.22
C ILE A 902 -34.23 -20.45 -9.23
N THR A 903 -33.62 -19.42 -8.66
CA THR A 903 -34.29 -18.50 -7.74
C THR A 903 -33.69 -17.09 -7.87
N THR A 904 -34.28 -16.11 -7.21
CA THR A 904 -33.66 -14.78 -7.10
C THR A 904 -32.37 -14.85 -6.26
N PRO A 905 -31.47 -13.88 -6.32
CA PRO A 905 -30.36 -13.80 -5.37
C PRO A 905 -30.89 -13.49 -3.97
N LEU A 906 -30.38 -14.20 -2.97
CA LEU A 906 -30.58 -13.93 -1.55
C LEU A 906 -29.28 -13.54 -0.85
N ASP A 907 -28.15 -13.94 -1.43
CA ASP A 907 -26.82 -13.78 -0.87
C ASP A 907 -26.33 -12.34 -1.11
N ASP A 908 -26.81 -11.41 -0.28
CA ASP A 908 -26.49 -9.99 -0.32
C ASP A 908 -26.00 -9.47 1.04
N PHE A 909 -24.77 -9.85 1.41
CA PHE A 909 -24.16 -9.42 2.68
C PHE A 909 -23.98 -7.90 2.78
N GLN A 910 -23.87 -7.19 1.64
CA GLN A 910 -23.78 -5.73 1.62
C GLN A 910 -25.06 -5.11 2.19
N SER A 911 -26.21 -5.44 1.60
CA SER A 911 -27.50 -4.90 2.03
C SER A 911 -27.92 -5.44 3.41
N ASP A 912 -27.78 -6.75 3.63
CA ASP A 912 -28.35 -7.41 4.81
C ASP A 912 -27.54 -7.17 6.09
N VAL A 913 -26.23 -6.96 5.96
CA VAL A 913 -25.32 -6.78 7.10
C VAL A 913 -24.66 -5.42 7.08
N ILE A 914 -23.88 -5.08 6.05
CA ILE A 914 -23.05 -3.87 6.04
C ILE A 914 -23.90 -2.59 6.11
N ASP A 915 -24.95 -2.52 5.29
CA ASP A 915 -25.89 -1.40 5.26
C ASP A 915 -27.07 -1.59 6.23
N GLY A 916 -27.07 -2.73 6.94
CA GLY A 916 -28.07 -3.10 7.92
C GLY A 916 -28.08 -2.18 9.16
N PRO A 917 -29.21 -2.12 9.89
CA PRO A 917 -29.41 -1.15 10.98
C PRO A 917 -28.42 -1.32 12.14
N LEU A 918 -27.96 -2.54 12.41
CA LEU A 918 -26.99 -2.81 13.48
C LEU A 918 -25.62 -2.16 13.18
N ASN A 919 -25.11 -2.31 11.95
CA ASN A 919 -23.81 -1.74 11.54
C ASN A 919 -23.81 -0.21 11.38
N LYS A 920 -24.98 0.45 11.46
CA LYS A 920 -25.08 1.91 11.52
C LYS A 920 -24.74 2.50 12.91
N ARG A 921 -24.45 1.66 13.90
CA ARG A 921 -24.10 2.10 15.27
C ARG A 921 -22.59 2.13 15.47
N GLY A 922 -22.10 3.19 16.11
CA GLY A 922 -20.66 3.43 16.30
C GLY A 922 -19.88 2.29 16.96
N TRP A 923 -20.40 1.78 18.09
CA TRP A 923 -19.79 0.68 18.84
C TRP A 923 -19.68 -0.62 18.01
N VAL A 924 -20.65 -0.90 17.14
CA VAL A 924 -20.73 -2.15 16.38
C VAL A 924 -19.56 -2.31 15.39
N LEU A 925 -19.02 -1.20 14.87
CA LEU A 925 -17.86 -1.28 13.98
C LEU A 925 -16.65 -1.90 14.69
N GLN A 926 -16.40 -1.51 15.95
CA GLN A 926 -15.34 -2.10 16.77
C GLN A 926 -15.64 -3.58 17.07
N GLU A 927 -16.88 -3.90 17.42
CA GLU A 927 -17.31 -5.27 17.70
C GLU A 927 -17.06 -6.20 16.51
N ARG A 928 -17.40 -5.76 15.30
CA ARG A 928 -17.14 -6.50 14.06
C ARG A 928 -15.65 -6.61 13.76
N ALA A 929 -14.92 -5.50 13.79
CA ALA A 929 -13.50 -5.45 13.42
C ALA A 929 -12.59 -6.28 14.33
N LEU A 930 -13.00 -6.50 15.57
CA LEU A 930 -12.25 -7.29 16.55
C LEU A 930 -12.67 -8.76 16.59
N ALA A 931 -13.86 -9.09 16.11
CA ALA A 931 -14.36 -10.45 16.09
C ALA A 931 -13.59 -11.31 15.07
N ARG A 932 -13.17 -12.50 15.49
CA ARG A 932 -12.56 -13.48 14.57
C ARG A 932 -13.57 -14.27 13.75
N ARG A 933 -14.77 -14.38 14.30
CA ARG A 933 -15.89 -15.16 13.80
C ARG A 933 -17.16 -14.44 14.21
N THR A 934 -18.00 -14.10 13.25
CA THR A 934 -19.28 -13.47 13.53
C THR A 934 -20.39 -14.23 12.83
N ILE A 935 -21.44 -14.59 13.58
CA ILE A 935 -22.69 -15.13 13.04
C ILE A 935 -23.72 -13.99 13.04
N TYR A 936 -24.07 -13.49 11.87
CA TYR A 936 -25.05 -12.43 11.69
C TYR A 936 -26.43 -13.01 11.45
N PHE A 937 -27.38 -12.73 12.34
CA PHE A 937 -28.78 -13.09 12.18
C PHE A 937 -29.52 -11.92 11.51
N ALA A 938 -29.44 -11.85 10.18
CA ALA A 938 -30.07 -10.80 9.38
C ALA A 938 -31.54 -11.11 9.06
N ALA A 939 -32.21 -10.16 8.41
CA ALA A 939 -33.65 -10.26 8.14
C ALA A 939 -33.99 -11.39 7.14
N SER A 940 -33.15 -11.52 6.11
CA SER A 940 -33.27 -12.45 4.98
C SER A 940 -32.70 -13.84 5.28
N GLN A 941 -31.52 -13.91 5.91
CA GLN A 941 -30.79 -15.14 6.24
C GLN A 941 -29.75 -14.90 7.35
N THR A 942 -29.05 -15.96 7.75
CA THR A 942 -27.88 -15.92 8.64
C THR A 942 -26.60 -16.03 7.83
N TYR A 943 -25.60 -15.26 8.24
CA TYR A 943 -24.28 -15.24 7.63
C TYR A 943 -23.21 -15.63 8.65
N PHE A 944 -22.15 -16.29 8.20
CA PHE A 944 -20.94 -16.52 8.98
C PHE A 944 -19.75 -15.85 8.34
N GLU A 945 -19.18 -14.84 9.00
CA GLU A 945 -17.97 -14.16 8.57
C GLU A 945 -16.77 -14.65 9.39
N CYS A 946 -15.67 -14.95 8.70
CA CYS A 946 -14.36 -15.16 9.30
C CYS A 946 -13.26 -14.69 8.32
N GLY A 947 -11.99 -14.86 8.68
CA GLY A 947 -10.86 -14.44 7.85
C GLY A 947 -10.73 -15.12 6.48
N ALA A 948 -11.60 -16.09 6.15
CA ALA A 948 -11.65 -16.74 4.84
C ALA A 948 -12.84 -16.28 3.96
N GLY A 949 -13.61 -15.29 4.41
CA GLY A 949 -14.80 -14.79 3.72
C GLY A 949 -16.10 -14.99 4.51
N VAL A 950 -17.22 -14.81 3.82
CA VAL A 950 -18.58 -14.94 4.36
C VAL A 950 -19.22 -16.21 3.80
N ARG A 951 -19.88 -17.01 4.65
CA ARG A 951 -20.75 -18.11 4.24
C ARG A 951 -22.21 -17.76 4.49
N CYS A 952 -23.07 -18.24 3.61
CA CYS A 952 -24.51 -18.00 3.60
C CYS A 952 -25.27 -19.29 3.94
N GLU A 953 -26.49 -19.18 4.45
CA GLU A 953 -27.35 -20.34 4.73
C GLU A 953 -27.68 -21.17 3.48
N THR A 954 -27.61 -20.54 2.31
CA THR A 954 -27.70 -21.18 0.99
C THR A 954 -26.56 -22.16 0.69
N LEU A 955 -25.56 -22.26 1.58
CA LEU A 955 -24.27 -22.95 1.40
C LEU A 955 -23.31 -22.24 0.44
N THR A 956 -23.67 -21.06 -0.06
CA THR A 956 -22.77 -20.22 -0.87
C THR A 956 -21.68 -19.58 -0.01
N LYS A 957 -20.53 -19.29 -0.64
CA LYS A 957 -19.47 -18.47 -0.07
C LYS A 957 -19.32 -17.16 -0.84
N MET A 958 -19.10 -16.07 -0.12
CA MET A 958 -18.90 -14.72 -0.63
C MET A 958 -17.57 -14.15 -0.13
N THR A 959 -16.89 -13.37 -0.98
CA THR A 959 -15.65 -12.67 -0.61
C THR A 959 -15.64 -11.26 -1.18
N ASN A 960 -15.16 -10.30 -0.39
CA ASN A 960 -14.97 -8.92 -0.80
C ASN A 960 -13.71 -8.34 -0.15
N ASN A 961 -12.87 -7.67 -0.93
CA ASN A 961 -11.55 -7.20 -0.49
C ASN A 961 -11.63 -6.02 0.48
N GLN A 962 -12.67 -5.20 0.39
CA GLN A 962 -12.90 -4.10 1.32
C GLN A 962 -13.44 -4.62 2.65
N ALA A 963 -14.41 -5.54 2.60
CA ALA A 963 -15.01 -6.16 3.77
C ALA A 963 -13.99 -7.02 4.54
N SER A 964 -13.03 -7.65 3.85
CA SER A 964 -11.98 -8.47 4.50
C SER A 964 -11.06 -7.67 5.41
N PHE A 965 -10.99 -6.34 5.26
CA PHE A 965 -10.23 -5.51 6.19
C PHE A 965 -10.87 -5.49 7.59
N LEU A 966 -12.20 -5.31 7.69
CA LEU A 966 -12.91 -5.41 8.97
C LEU A 966 -13.17 -6.86 9.38
N GLY A 967 -13.22 -7.80 8.42
CA GLY A 967 -13.30 -9.24 8.69
C GLY A 967 -11.96 -9.90 9.04
N ASP A 968 -10.91 -9.11 9.30
CA ASP A 968 -9.57 -9.61 9.60
C ASP A 968 -9.54 -10.27 11.01
N PRO A 969 -9.30 -11.58 11.11
CA PRO A 969 -9.32 -12.29 12.38
C PRO A 969 -8.17 -11.87 13.33
N ALA A 970 -7.18 -11.14 12.82
CA ALA A 970 -6.13 -10.52 13.59
C ALA A 970 -5.96 -9.07 13.11
N PHE A 971 -7.07 -8.32 13.05
CA PHE A 971 -7.07 -6.91 12.66
C PHE A 971 -5.91 -6.15 13.33
N PRO A 972 -5.05 -5.41 12.58
CA PRO A 972 -5.14 -5.07 11.14
C PRO A 972 -4.05 -5.73 10.29
N THR A 973 -3.87 -7.05 10.38
CA THR A 973 -2.92 -7.85 9.56
C THR A 973 -3.04 -7.58 8.05
N VAL A 974 -4.25 -7.39 7.52
CA VAL A 974 -4.47 -7.01 6.11
C VAL A 974 -3.78 -5.68 5.78
N ALA A 975 -3.87 -4.68 6.66
CA ALA A 975 -3.17 -3.42 6.47
C ALA A 975 -1.65 -3.59 6.61
N LEU A 976 -1.16 -4.41 7.55
CA LEU A 976 0.27 -4.67 7.74
C LEU A 976 0.95 -5.19 6.46
N ARG A 977 0.31 -6.16 5.79
CA ARG A 977 0.79 -6.78 4.54
C ARG A 977 0.65 -5.87 3.32
N SER A 978 -0.10 -4.78 3.44
CA SER A 978 -0.44 -3.89 2.34
C SER A 978 0.66 -2.87 2.01
N SER A 979 0.55 -2.27 0.81
CA SER A 979 1.38 -1.13 0.44
C SER A 979 1.17 0.07 1.39
N LYS A 980 2.11 1.01 1.55
CA LYS A 980 2.04 2.25 2.34
C LYS A 980 0.84 3.06 1.91
N GLY A 981 0.61 3.07 0.61
CA GLY A 981 -0.58 3.64 0.04
C GLY A 981 -1.86 2.99 0.47
N ALA A 982 -1.92 1.67 0.34
CA ALA A 982 -3.06 0.91 0.81
C ALA A 982 -3.26 1.08 2.32
N LYS A 983 -2.20 1.11 3.16
CA LYS A 983 -2.28 1.44 4.60
C LYS A 983 -2.97 2.78 4.83
N ILE A 984 -2.60 3.81 4.05
CA ILE A 984 -3.21 5.13 4.12
C ILE A 984 -4.69 5.07 3.77
N ARG A 985 -5.03 4.46 2.63
CA ARG A 985 -6.42 4.36 2.19
C ARG A 985 -7.29 3.51 3.12
N LEU A 986 -6.72 2.49 3.78
CA LEU A 986 -7.44 1.63 4.72
C LEU A 986 -7.85 2.39 5.99
N TYR A 987 -6.96 3.17 6.61
CA TYR A 987 -7.35 3.96 7.78
C TYR A 987 -8.26 5.14 7.39
N GLU A 988 -8.04 5.76 6.22
CA GLU A 988 -8.91 6.83 5.72
C GLU A 988 -10.34 6.30 5.52
N LEU A 989 -10.47 5.12 4.91
CA LEU A 989 -11.75 4.43 4.76
C LEU A 989 -12.38 4.08 6.11
N LEU A 990 -11.59 3.53 7.04
CA LEU A 990 -12.06 3.21 8.40
C LEU A 990 -12.66 4.44 9.09
N TYR A 991 -11.94 5.56 9.09
CA TYR A 991 -12.37 6.79 9.75
C TYR A 991 -13.53 7.47 9.02
N LYS A 992 -13.56 7.43 7.68
CA LYS A 992 -14.71 7.86 6.87
C LYS A 992 -15.96 7.07 7.25
N THR A 993 -15.90 5.73 7.20
CA THR A 993 -17.02 4.85 7.56
C THR A 993 -17.46 5.07 9.01
N TYR A 994 -16.52 5.11 9.95
CA TYR A 994 -16.83 5.29 11.37
C TYR A 994 -17.48 6.66 11.66
N SER A 995 -17.04 7.71 10.97
CA SER A 995 -17.56 9.07 11.18
C SER A 995 -19.05 9.21 10.85
N ALA A 996 -19.56 8.36 9.96
CA ALA A 996 -20.96 8.31 9.55
C ALA A 996 -21.87 7.49 10.49
N LEU A 997 -21.30 6.82 11.50
CA LEU A 997 -22.07 5.98 12.42
C LEU A 997 -22.79 6.79 13.49
N HIS A 998 -23.94 6.27 13.92
CA HIS A 998 -24.78 6.88 14.93
C HIS A 998 -24.40 6.42 16.35
N PHE A 999 -24.52 7.36 17.29
CA PHE A 999 -24.27 7.13 18.72
C PHE A 999 -25.49 7.54 19.53
N THR A 1000 -25.86 6.74 20.53
CA THR A 1000 -26.89 7.13 21.51
C THR A 1000 -26.44 8.34 22.34
N LYS A 1001 -25.14 8.40 22.63
CA LYS A 1001 -24.46 9.52 23.25
C LYS A 1001 -23.29 9.92 22.36
N ILE A 1002 -23.40 11.05 21.67
CA ILE A 1002 -22.42 11.44 20.64
C ILE A 1002 -20.99 11.62 21.20
N TRP A 1003 -20.86 11.97 22.48
CA TRP A 1003 -19.56 12.06 23.18
C TRP A 1003 -18.87 10.71 23.42
N ASP A 1004 -19.50 9.56 23.15
CA ASP A 1004 -18.85 8.24 23.18
C ASP A 1004 -17.99 7.97 21.93
N ARG A 1005 -18.14 8.79 20.88
CA ARG A 1005 -17.43 8.68 19.58
C ARG A 1005 -15.91 8.47 19.68
N PRO A 1006 -15.12 9.20 20.48
CA PRO A 1006 -13.68 8.93 20.60
C PRO A 1006 -13.38 7.60 21.31
N ILE A 1007 -14.22 7.17 22.25
CA ILE A 1007 -13.99 5.98 23.07
C ILE A 1007 -14.23 4.70 22.25
N ALA A 1008 -15.31 4.68 21.47
CA ALA A 1008 -15.76 3.50 20.73
C ALA A 1008 -14.87 3.09 19.54
N ILE A 1009 -13.94 3.94 19.08
CA ILE A 1009 -12.94 3.57 18.06
C ILE A 1009 -11.54 3.34 18.64
N ALA A 1010 -11.32 3.74 19.90
CA ALA A 1010 -9.99 3.85 20.45
C ALA A 1010 -9.21 2.53 20.42
N GLY A 1011 -9.88 1.37 20.59
CA GLY A 1011 -9.20 0.07 20.49
C GLY A 1011 -8.73 -0.26 19.08
N LEU A 1012 -9.47 0.16 18.05
CA LEU A 1012 -9.03 0.02 16.65
C LEU A 1012 -7.89 0.97 16.32
N GLU A 1013 -7.99 2.23 16.76
CA GLU A 1013 -6.91 3.21 16.63
C GLU A 1013 -5.63 2.71 17.27
N GLN A 1014 -5.69 2.17 18.49
CA GLN A 1014 -4.53 1.65 19.22
C GLN A 1014 -3.85 0.49 18.47
N ARG A 1015 -4.63 -0.44 17.91
CA ARG A 1015 -4.08 -1.52 17.08
C ARG A 1015 -3.42 -1.00 15.81
N LEU A 1016 -3.99 0.03 15.17
CA LEU A 1016 -3.36 0.68 14.02
C LEU A 1016 -2.08 1.41 14.40
N VAL A 1017 -2.04 2.11 15.54
CA VAL A 1017 -0.85 2.77 16.09
C VAL A 1017 0.28 1.75 16.28
N TRP A 1018 0.00 0.62 16.93
CA TRP A 1018 0.97 -0.46 17.13
C TRP A 1018 1.40 -1.11 15.80
N ALA A 1019 0.44 -1.47 14.95
CA ALA A 1019 0.72 -2.12 13.67
C ALA A 1019 1.53 -1.21 12.73
N PHE A 1020 1.26 0.09 12.73
CA PHE A 1020 2.00 1.05 11.91
C PHE A 1020 3.30 1.50 12.55
N ASN A 1021 3.63 1.01 13.74
CA ASN A 1021 4.80 1.39 14.54
C ASN A 1021 4.94 2.92 14.61
N THR A 1022 3.85 3.59 14.96
CA THR A 1022 3.76 5.05 15.05
C THR A 1022 3.19 5.47 16.40
N HIS A 1023 3.13 6.77 16.65
CA HIS A 1023 2.31 7.35 17.71
C HIS A 1023 1.02 7.90 17.10
N GLY A 1024 0.00 8.15 17.89
CA GLY A 1024 -1.24 8.72 17.38
C GLY A 1024 -2.33 8.75 18.41
N GLY A 1025 -3.39 9.46 18.07
CA GLY A 1025 -4.58 9.62 18.89
C GLY A 1025 -5.54 10.60 18.26
N TYR A 1026 -6.81 10.51 18.64
CA TYR A 1026 -7.87 11.40 18.17
C TYR A 1026 -8.01 11.40 16.63
N GLY A 1027 -7.81 10.25 15.99
CA GLY A 1027 -7.95 10.06 14.55
C GLY A 1027 -6.77 10.58 13.72
N VAL A 1028 -5.64 10.90 14.37
CA VAL A 1028 -4.42 11.42 13.72
C VAL A 1028 -3.22 10.56 14.11
N PHE A 1029 -2.41 10.18 13.12
CA PHE A 1029 -1.22 9.37 13.30
C PHE A 1029 0.04 10.23 13.14
N ASP A 1030 1.13 9.90 13.83
CA ASP A 1030 2.39 10.64 13.77
C ASP A 1030 3.29 10.17 12.61
N GLY A 1031 4.46 10.80 12.47
CA GLY A 1031 5.51 10.43 11.54
C GLY A 1031 5.06 10.58 10.09
N GLN A 1032 5.22 9.51 9.30
CA GLN A 1032 4.95 9.55 7.86
C GLN A 1032 3.47 9.72 7.48
N PHE A 1033 2.55 9.60 8.45
CA PHE A 1033 1.10 9.72 8.23
C PHE A 1033 0.54 11.08 8.66
N PHE A 1034 1.28 11.82 9.50
CA PHE A 1034 0.83 13.03 10.19
C PHE A 1034 0.18 14.06 9.30
N GLY A 1035 0.90 14.49 8.26
CA GLY A 1035 0.38 15.50 7.34
C GLY A 1035 -0.91 15.06 6.63
N ARG A 1036 -1.07 13.78 6.30
CA ARG A 1036 -2.28 13.27 5.63
C ARG A 1036 -3.45 13.13 6.59
N SER A 1037 -3.21 12.58 7.78
CA SER A 1037 -4.25 12.38 8.78
C SER A 1037 -4.84 13.70 9.31
N LEU A 1038 -4.08 14.80 9.26
CA LEU A 1038 -4.59 16.13 9.58
C LEU A 1038 -5.51 16.73 8.49
N LEU A 1039 -5.40 16.26 7.24
CA LEU A 1039 -6.10 16.83 6.08
C LEU A 1039 -7.46 16.14 5.82
N TRP A 1040 -8.16 15.74 6.89
CA TRP A 1040 -9.58 15.41 6.82
C TRP A 1040 -10.39 16.66 6.45
N LYS A 1041 -11.57 16.47 5.87
CA LYS A 1041 -12.54 17.53 5.51
C LYS A 1041 -13.95 17.04 5.76
N ARG A 1042 -14.92 17.95 5.87
CA ARG A 1042 -16.35 17.59 5.83
C ARG A 1042 -16.68 16.93 4.48
N ASP A 1043 -17.56 15.91 4.49
CA ASP A 1043 -18.09 15.36 3.24
C ASP A 1043 -18.98 16.40 2.53
N GLU A 1044 -18.59 16.79 1.32
CA GLU A 1044 -19.27 17.81 0.53
C GLU A 1044 -20.53 17.27 -0.17
N LYS A 1045 -20.75 15.95 -0.16
CA LYS A 1045 -21.95 15.31 -0.71
C LYS A 1045 -23.13 15.31 0.25
N ALA A 1046 -22.89 15.55 1.53
CA ALA A 1046 -23.94 15.82 2.51
C ALA A 1046 -24.69 17.09 2.08
N GLU A 1047 -26.00 17.18 2.35
CA GLU A 1047 -26.82 18.32 1.93
C GLU A 1047 -26.14 19.66 2.29
N GLU A 1048 -26.23 20.67 1.42
CA GLU A 1048 -25.49 21.94 1.53
C GLU A 1048 -25.65 22.66 2.90
N ASN A 1049 -26.69 22.30 3.67
CA ASN A 1049 -27.01 22.84 4.98
C ASN A 1049 -26.52 21.99 6.18
N GLU A 1050 -25.95 20.81 5.97
CA GLU A 1050 -25.40 19.97 7.04
C GLU A 1050 -23.99 20.44 7.43
N VAL A 1051 -23.94 21.39 8.37
CA VAL A 1051 -22.72 21.85 9.05
C VAL A 1051 -22.26 20.82 10.09
N MET A 1052 -20.94 20.58 10.23
CA MET A 1052 -20.47 19.76 11.35
C MET A 1052 -20.68 20.52 12.66
N LYS A 1053 -21.34 19.86 13.62
CA LYS A 1053 -21.64 20.45 14.94
C LYS A 1053 -20.57 20.04 15.94
N ALA A 1054 -20.05 20.99 16.71
CA ALA A 1054 -19.11 20.67 17.79
C ALA A 1054 -19.83 19.82 18.86
N ILE A 1055 -19.17 18.77 19.35
CA ILE A 1055 -19.72 17.90 20.37
C ILE A 1055 -19.59 18.59 21.73
N GLU A 1056 -20.71 18.70 22.45
CA GLU A 1056 -20.72 19.15 23.84
C GLU A 1056 -20.34 17.99 24.76
N PHE A 1057 -19.10 18.01 25.24
CA PHE A 1057 -18.62 17.04 26.23
C PHE A 1057 -19.05 17.48 27.64
N PRO A 1058 -19.59 16.58 28.49
CA PRO A 1058 -20.02 16.92 29.85
C PRO A 1058 -18.90 17.55 30.70
N VAL A 1059 -19.12 18.77 31.20
CA VAL A 1059 -18.12 19.57 31.95
C VAL A 1059 -18.00 19.09 33.40
N GLY A 1060 -16.78 19.02 33.93
CA GLY A 1060 -16.49 18.65 35.32
C GLY A 1060 -16.38 17.14 35.56
N ASP A 1061 -16.60 16.37 34.51
CA ASP A 1061 -16.52 14.93 34.53
C ASP A 1061 -15.14 14.47 34.05
N ARG A 1062 -14.31 13.96 34.96
CA ARG A 1062 -12.98 13.41 34.63
C ARG A 1062 -13.03 12.27 33.60
N ARG A 1063 -14.22 11.75 33.28
CA ARG A 1063 -14.49 10.72 32.26
C ARG A 1063 -14.35 11.23 30.82
N TYR A 1064 -14.61 12.51 30.55
CA TYR A 1064 -14.64 13.06 29.20
C TYR A 1064 -13.41 13.93 28.92
N TYR A 1065 -12.49 13.40 28.12
CA TYR A 1065 -11.27 14.09 27.71
C TYR A 1065 -11.57 15.28 26.81
N HIS A 1066 -10.71 16.31 26.86
CA HIS A 1066 -10.78 17.41 25.91
C HIS A 1066 -10.31 16.93 24.53
N VAL A 1067 -11.25 16.59 23.65
CA VAL A 1067 -10.94 16.30 22.25
C VAL A 1067 -10.55 17.60 21.55
N PRO A 1068 -9.36 17.68 20.95
CA PRO A 1068 -8.86 18.92 20.37
C PRO A 1068 -9.57 19.28 19.05
N THR A 1069 -9.68 20.57 18.74
CA THR A 1069 -10.45 21.03 17.55
C THR A 1069 -9.82 20.63 16.23
N TRP A 1070 -8.54 20.27 16.20
CA TRP A 1070 -7.89 19.75 15.01
C TRP A 1070 -8.32 18.31 14.65
N SER A 1071 -8.94 17.60 15.61
CA SER A 1071 -9.47 16.25 15.41
C SER A 1071 -10.91 16.31 14.91
N TRP A 1072 -11.24 15.45 13.94
CA TRP A 1072 -12.62 15.25 13.50
C TRP A 1072 -13.51 14.63 14.58
N MET A 1073 -12.92 14.00 15.61
CA MET A 1073 -13.68 13.42 16.72
C MET A 1073 -14.29 14.47 17.65
N ALA A 1074 -13.90 15.75 17.53
CA ALA A 1074 -14.52 16.85 18.25
C ALA A 1074 -15.88 17.27 17.67
N TYR A 1075 -16.26 16.70 16.52
CA TYR A 1075 -17.44 17.12 15.75
C TYR A 1075 -18.34 15.94 15.38
N GLU A 1076 -19.64 16.22 15.33
CA GLU A 1076 -20.66 15.37 14.74
C GLU A 1076 -20.75 15.67 13.24
N GLY A 1077 -20.73 14.61 12.42
CA GLY A 1077 -20.81 14.69 10.96
C GLY A 1077 -19.89 13.68 10.25
N VAL A 1078 -20.15 13.49 8.96
CA VAL A 1078 -19.36 12.61 8.09
C VAL A 1078 -18.12 13.37 7.61
N ILE A 1079 -16.97 12.70 7.67
CA ILE A 1079 -15.72 13.23 7.11
C ILE A 1079 -15.32 12.49 5.83
N ASP A 1080 -14.52 13.18 5.03
CA ASP A 1080 -13.71 12.62 3.96
C ASP A 1080 -12.26 13.10 4.12
N PHE A 1081 -11.35 12.65 3.26
CA PHE A 1081 -9.97 13.14 3.23
C PHE A 1081 -9.70 13.92 1.95
N MET A 1082 -8.82 14.92 2.02
CA MET A 1082 -8.36 15.58 0.81
C MET A 1082 -7.61 14.59 -0.09
N ASP A 1083 -7.89 14.62 -1.40
CA ASP A 1083 -7.17 13.79 -2.36
C ASP A 1083 -5.76 14.35 -2.60
N VAL A 1084 -4.83 13.91 -1.75
CA VAL A 1084 -3.43 14.30 -1.80
C VAL A 1084 -2.61 13.30 -2.61
N PRO A 1085 -1.90 13.70 -3.68
CA PRO A 1085 -1.07 12.80 -4.49
C PRO A 1085 0.01 12.11 -3.66
N PHE A 1086 0.19 10.81 -3.85
CA PHE A 1086 1.28 10.08 -3.21
C PHE A 1086 2.62 10.45 -3.82
N ASP A 1087 3.64 10.57 -2.96
CA ASP A 1087 4.99 11.03 -3.28
C ASP A 1087 5.11 12.40 -3.99
N GLY A 1088 4.00 13.10 -4.28
CA GLY A 1088 3.93 14.42 -4.91
C GLY A 1088 3.83 15.59 -3.93
N VAL A 1089 3.97 15.35 -2.62
CA VAL A 1089 3.90 16.39 -1.58
C VAL A 1089 5.13 16.34 -0.68
N GLU A 1090 5.68 17.50 -0.38
CA GLU A 1090 6.69 17.75 0.64
C GLU A 1090 5.99 18.22 1.92
N TRP A 1091 6.09 17.42 2.97
CA TRP A 1091 5.43 17.68 4.26
C TRP A 1091 6.27 18.65 5.10
N GLN A 1092 5.61 19.61 5.74
CA GLN A 1092 6.25 20.66 6.52
C GLN A 1092 6.26 20.30 8.02
N HIS A 1093 7.41 19.85 8.51
CA HIS A 1093 7.60 19.40 9.91
C HIS A 1093 8.64 20.23 10.70
N SER A 1094 9.03 21.42 10.21
CA SER A 1094 10.02 22.27 10.89
C SER A 1094 9.37 23.20 11.93
N GLU A 1095 10.11 23.52 13.00
CA GLU A 1095 9.67 24.49 14.02
C GLU A 1095 9.55 25.93 13.48
N GLU A 1096 10.17 26.20 12.34
CA GLU A 1096 10.28 27.52 11.73
C GLU A 1096 9.19 27.78 10.67
N GLU A 1097 8.70 26.75 9.98
CA GLU A 1097 7.75 26.92 8.86
C GLU A 1097 6.52 26.00 8.89
N GLY A 1098 6.50 24.96 9.73
CA GLY A 1098 5.54 23.85 9.60
C GLY A 1098 4.59 23.65 10.77
N VAL A 1099 3.95 22.48 10.76
CA VAL A 1099 3.09 21.96 11.83
C VAL A 1099 3.85 20.88 12.59
N LEU A 1100 3.92 21.02 13.92
CA LEU A 1100 4.62 20.09 14.80
C LEU A 1100 3.65 19.08 15.40
N SER A 1101 4.08 17.82 15.39
CA SER A 1101 3.35 16.74 16.03
C SER A 1101 3.28 16.94 17.55
N PRO A 1102 2.09 16.76 18.16
CA PRO A 1102 1.95 16.77 19.62
C PRO A 1102 2.78 15.68 20.33
N TRP A 1103 3.14 14.61 19.61
CA TRP A 1103 3.83 13.45 20.16
C TRP A 1103 5.36 13.51 20.00
N GLY A 1104 5.88 14.42 19.17
CA GLY A 1104 7.31 14.50 18.83
C GLY A 1104 8.27 14.73 20.01
N ARG A 1105 7.82 15.35 21.11
CA ARG A 1105 8.65 15.60 22.32
C ARG A 1105 8.72 14.40 23.27
N MET A 1106 7.80 13.44 23.20
CA MET A 1106 7.81 12.27 24.09
C MET A 1106 8.84 11.21 23.70
N ALA A 1107 9.31 11.23 22.43
CA ALA A 1107 10.26 10.26 21.89
C ALA A 1107 11.69 10.38 22.46
N GLU A 1108 12.06 11.53 23.04
CA GLU A 1108 13.40 11.75 23.61
C GLU A 1108 13.49 11.39 25.10
N GLN A 1109 12.37 11.30 25.83
CA GLN A 1109 12.37 11.14 27.30
C GLN A 1109 12.07 9.72 27.82
N LYS A 1110 11.62 8.77 26.99
CA LYS A 1110 11.38 7.38 27.41
C LYS A 1110 12.25 6.41 26.63
N LYS A 1111 13.53 6.29 27.03
CA LYS A 1111 14.46 5.29 26.49
C LYS A 1111 14.80 4.14 27.46
N GLU A 1112 14.17 4.06 28.65
CA GLU A 1112 14.65 3.13 29.70
C GLU A 1112 13.60 2.34 30.51
N GLU A 1113 12.32 2.28 30.14
CA GLU A 1113 11.37 1.39 30.86
C GLU A 1113 10.57 0.50 29.92
N GLU A 1114 10.84 -0.81 29.96
CA GLU A 1114 9.93 -1.87 29.50
C GLU A 1114 8.63 -1.77 30.30
N VAL A 1115 7.60 -1.13 29.75
CA VAL A 1115 6.28 -1.12 30.37
C VAL A 1115 5.58 -2.45 30.04
N PRO A 1116 5.08 -3.21 31.05
CA PRO A 1116 4.39 -4.47 30.81
C PRO A 1116 3.16 -4.27 29.93
N HIS A 1117 2.85 -5.28 29.10
CA HIS A 1117 1.57 -5.41 28.39
C HIS A 1117 0.40 -5.31 29.39
N GLY A 1118 -0.23 -4.14 29.47
CA GLY A 1118 -1.42 -3.92 30.31
C GLY A 1118 -1.76 -2.46 30.62
N ASP A 1119 -0.78 -1.56 30.80
CA ASP A 1119 -1.04 -0.30 31.53
C ASP A 1119 -0.68 1.02 30.81
N VAL A 1120 -0.47 1.03 29.49
CA VAL A 1120 -0.20 2.28 28.74
C VAL A 1120 -1.50 2.92 28.23
N VAL A 1121 -2.03 3.78 29.10
CA VAL A 1121 -3.00 4.88 28.98
C VAL A 1121 -3.55 5.19 27.57
N TRP A 1122 -4.86 5.02 27.46
CA TRP A 1122 -5.73 5.39 26.35
C TRP A 1122 -5.83 6.93 26.22
N HIS A 1123 -5.51 7.44 25.03
CA HIS A 1123 -5.49 8.85 24.57
C HIS A 1123 -4.42 9.78 25.18
N THR A 1124 -3.16 9.48 24.85
CA THR A 1124 -1.98 10.37 24.79
C THR A 1124 -1.97 11.66 25.63
N GLY A 1125 -1.99 11.48 26.95
CA GLY A 1125 -1.71 12.46 27.99
C GLY A 1125 -2.09 11.88 29.36
N LYS A 1126 -1.45 12.32 30.45
CA LYS A 1126 -2.05 12.08 31.79
C LYS A 1126 -3.44 12.70 31.77
N ALA A 1127 -4.44 12.06 32.38
CA ALA A 1127 -5.79 12.60 32.49
C ALA A 1127 -5.70 14.10 32.91
N ASN A 1128 -6.07 15.01 31.99
CA ASN A 1128 -6.00 16.49 32.05
C ASN A 1128 -4.87 17.23 31.27
N GLU A 1129 -3.94 16.56 30.57
CA GLU A 1129 -2.99 17.28 29.68
C GLU A 1129 -3.64 17.63 28.33
N ARG A 1130 -3.68 18.92 27.96
CA ARG A 1130 -4.19 19.38 26.66
C ARG A 1130 -3.20 18.98 25.54
N THR A 1131 -3.63 18.15 24.60
CA THR A 1131 -2.87 17.82 23.39
C THR A 1131 -2.98 18.95 22.36
N VAL A 1132 -2.05 19.91 22.42
CA VAL A 1132 -2.04 21.11 21.56
C VAL A 1132 -1.17 20.90 20.32
N LEU A 1133 -1.67 21.30 19.15
CA LEU A 1133 -0.91 21.32 17.90
C LEU A 1133 -0.16 22.64 17.78
N SER A 1134 1.18 22.60 17.83
CA SER A 1134 2.01 23.80 17.65
C SER A 1134 2.28 24.02 16.16
N ALA A 1135 2.01 25.22 15.66
CA ALA A 1135 2.13 25.52 14.24
C ALA A 1135 2.53 26.97 13.97
N VAL A 1136 2.96 27.25 12.74
CA VAL A 1136 3.19 28.62 12.25
C VAL A 1136 2.01 29.07 11.38
N GLY A 1137 1.22 30.01 11.90
CA GLY A 1137 0.07 30.60 11.21
C GLY A 1137 0.45 31.82 10.37
N ARG A 1138 0.13 31.78 9.08
CA ARG A 1138 0.39 32.84 8.09
C ARG A 1138 -0.91 33.55 7.69
N ALA A 1139 -0.81 34.82 7.32
CA ALA A 1139 -1.94 35.56 6.75
C ALA A 1139 -2.20 35.13 5.31
N LEU A 1140 -3.42 35.36 4.84
CA LEU A 1140 -3.75 35.26 3.41
C LEU A 1140 -3.23 36.51 2.69
N ALA A 1141 -2.64 36.31 1.52
CA ALA A 1141 -2.17 37.41 0.65
C ALA A 1141 -3.29 37.96 -0.26
N VAL A 1142 -4.44 37.29 -0.30
CA VAL A 1142 -5.65 37.69 -1.03
C VAL A 1142 -6.78 38.01 -0.04
N PRO A 1143 -7.79 38.81 -0.45
CA PRO A 1143 -9.00 39.00 0.34
C PRO A 1143 -9.63 37.67 0.71
N LEU A 1144 -10.16 37.61 1.94
CA LEU A 1144 -10.66 36.38 2.52
C LEU A 1144 -11.86 35.83 1.71
N GLU A 1145 -12.66 36.69 1.11
CA GLU A 1145 -13.81 36.38 0.23
C GLU A 1145 -13.39 35.56 -1.01
N GLU A 1146 -12.23 35.87 -1.58
CA GLU A 1146 -11.69 35.15 -2.73
C GLU A 1146 -11.22 33.74 -2.33
N ALA A 1147 -10.55 33.64 -1.17
CA ALA A 1147 -10.07 32.38 -0.62
C ALA A 1147 -11.21 31.41 -0.24
N GLU A 1148 -12.39 31.92 0.15
CA GLU A 1148 -13.54 31.08 0.56
C GLU A 1148 -13.97 30.07 -0.48
N THR A 1149 -13.82 30.42 -1.76
CA THR A 1149 -14.20 29.55 -2.87
C THR A 1149 -13.39 28.25 -2.93
N LYS A 1150 -12.27 28.18 -2.20
CA LYS A 1150 -11.36 27.03 -2.13
C LYS A 1150 -11.28 26.39 -0.74
N ILE A 1151 -11.94 26.96 0.26
CA ILE A 1151 -11.91 26.48 1.64
C ILE A 1151 -13.12 25.59 1.89
N VAL A 1152 -12.86 24.37 2.37
CA VAL A 1152 -13.89 23.49 2.92
C VAL A 1152 -13.96 23.74 4.42
N TYR A 1153 -14.97 24.50 4.85
CA TYR A 1153 -15.23 24.78 6.26
C TYR A 1153 -15.88 23.59 6.95
N ASP A 1154 -15.41 23.30 8.16
CA ASP A 1154 -15.91 22.18 8.97
C ASP A 1154 -17.39 22.44 9.37
N GLY A 1155 -17.74 23.65 9.83
CA GLY A 1155 -19.12 24.04 10.20
C GLY A 1155 -19.80 25.01 9.22
N GLY A 1156 -19.44 24.99 7.93
CA GLY A 1156 -20.02 25.86 6.90
C GLY A 1156 -19.53 27.32 6.94
N ARG A 1157 -20.01 28.16 6.00
CA ARG A 1157 -19.54 29.55 5.82
C ARG A 1157 -19.97 30.50 6.96
N ASP A 1158 -21.00 30.14 7.72
CA ASP A 1158 -21.57 30.97 8.80
C ASP A 1158 -20.73 30.99 10.09
N LEU A 1159 -19.73 30.11 10.24
CA LEU A 1159 -18.81 30.07 11.40
C LEU A 1159 -18.02 31.36 11.65
N ARG A 1160 -18.07 32.32 10.72
CA ARG A 1160 -17.47 33.65 10.84
C ARG A 1160 -18.29 34.64 11.66
N ARG A 1161 -19.62 34.50 11.70
CA ARG A 1161 -20.49 35.53 12.29
C ARG A 1161 -20.33 35.56 13.82
N GLY A 1162 -19.36 36.35 14.28
CA GLY A 1162 -19.24 36.81 15.67
C GLY A 1162 -18.29 36.06 16.60
N GLN A 1163 -17.57 35.01 16.15
CA GLN A 1163 -16.80 34.12 17.07
C GLN A 1163 -15.26 34.11 16.92
N VAL A 1164 -14.70 34.62 15.83
CA VAL A 1164 -13.23 34.62 15.61
C VAL A 1164 -12.74 36.02 15.22
N SER A 1165 -11.63 36.47 15.81
CA SER A 1165 -11.07 37.80 15.57
C SER A 1165 -10.11 37.87 14.38
N GLU A 1166 -9.45 36.76 14.06
CA GLU A 1166 -8.44 36.68 13.01
C GLU A 1166 -8.44 35.29 12.37
N VAL A 1167 -8.32 35.21 11.04
CA VAL A 1167 -8.15 33.95 10.29
C VAL A 1167 -6.72 33.85 9.78
N ARG A 1168 -6.10 32.69 9.98
CA ARG A 1168 -4.76 32.35 9.48
C ARG A 1168 -4.76 30.98 8.80
N VAL A 1169 -3.73 30.73 7.99
CA VAL A 1169 -3.48 29.43 7.36
C VAL A 1169 -2.20 28.81 7.88
N VAL A 1170 -2.22 27.51 8.14
CA VAL A 1170 -1.06 26.70 8.53
C VAL A 1170 -0.72 25.79 7.36
N VAL A 1171 0.52 25.87 6.86
CA VAL A 1171 0.96 25.03 5.75
C VAL A 1171 1.32 23.64 6.27
N VAL A 1172 0.57 22.62 5.87
CA VAL A 1172 0.81 21.21 6.25
C VAL A 1172 1.73 20.53 5.24
N GLY A 1173 1.55 20.84 3.96
CA GLY A 1173 2.39 20.30 2.89
C GLY A 1173 2.37 21.16 1.63
N ARG A 1174 3.42 21.05 0.84
CA ARG A 1174 3.59 21.76 -0.44
C ARG A 1174 3.67 20.73 -1.56
N GLN A 1175 2.98 20.97 -2.67
CA GLN A 1175 3.15 20.12 -3.85
C GLN A 1175 4.60 20.18 -4.32
N LYS A 1176 5.23 19.02 -4.52
CA LYS A 1176 6.58 18.97 -5.07
C LYS A 1176 6.57 19.56 -6.47
N THR A 1177 7.52 20.44 -6.76
CA THR A 1177 7.87 20.80 -8.13
C THR A 1177 8.34 19.53 -8.82
N GLY A 1178 7.58 19.03 -9.80
CA GLY A 1178 8.15 18.08 -10.75
C GLY A 1178 9.35 18.72 -11.45
N ASN A 1179 10.18 17.91 -12.11
CA ASN A 1179 11.30 18.38 -12.98
C ASN A 1179 10.84 19.24 -14.19
N GLN A 1180 9.66 19.85 -14.16
CA GLN A 1180 9.16 20.77 -15.16
C GLN A 1180 9.17 22.20 -14.63
N HIS A 1181 9.83 23.05 -15.39
CA HIS A 1181 9.96 24.51 -15.27
C HIS A 1181 8.60 25.20 -15.07
N ALA A 1182 8.14 25.26 -13.82
CA ALA A 1182 7.13 26.23 -13.41
C ALA A 1182 7.86 27.37 -12.70
N THR A 1183 8.41 28.30 -13.47
CA THR A 1183 9.01 29.57 -13.02
C THR A 1183 8.02 30.50 -12.31
N ASN A 1184 6.79 30.06 -12.04
CA ASN A 1184 5.83 30.76 -11.22
C ASN A 1184 5.67 30.03 -9.88
N VAL A 1185 6.38 30.51 -8.85
CA VAL A 1185 6.18 30.16 -7.43
C VAL A 1185 4.70 30.30 -7.01
N GLY A 1186 3.91 31.09 -7.74
CA GLY A 1186 2.47 31.26 -7.55
C GLY A 1186 1.56 30.12 -8.02
N VAL A 1187 2.03 29.11 -8.78
CA VAL A 1187 1.16 28.04 -9.33
C VAL A 1187 1.16 26.76 -8.47
N LEU A 1188 2.18 26.57 -7.64
CA LEU A 1188 2.31 25.38 -6.79
C LEU A 1188 1.24 25.34 -5.70
N GLN A 1189 0.53 24.22 -5.62
CA GLN A 1189 -0.54 24.03 -4.66
C GLN A 1189 0.03 23.74 -3.27
N HIS A 1190 -0.53 24.40 -2.27
CA HIS A 1190 -0.24 24.22 -0.85
C HIS A 1190 -1.47 23.59 -0.19
N TYR A 1191 -1.24 22.58 0.64
CA TYR A 1191 -2.26 21.94 1.45
C TYR A 1191 -2.21 22.57 2.84
N VAL A 1192 -3.29 23.23 3.22
CA VAL A 1192 -3.32 24.08 4.42
C VAL A 1192 -4.47 23.73 5.36
N LEU A 1193 -4.21 23.92 6.65
CA LEU A 1193 -5.25 24.01 7.68
C LEU A 1193 -5.64 25.48 7.84
N VAL A 1194 -6.94 25.76 7.84
CA VAL A 1194 -7.49 27.09 8.09
C VAL A 1194 -7.87 27.18 9.56
N VAL A 1195 -7.37 28.20 10.26
CA VAL A 1195 -7.51 28.35 11.71
C VAL A 1195 -7.98 29.76 12.08
N GLY A 1196 -8.79 29.85 13.15
CA GLY A 1196 -9.35 31.11 13.65
C GLY A 1196 -8.96 31.37 15.09
N GLN A 1197 -8.59 32.61 15.42
CA GLN A 1197 -8.24 33.01 16.78
C GLN A 1197 -9.49 33.07 17.68
N ARG A 1198 -9.40 32.50 18.89
CA ARG A 1198 -10.46 32.61 19.90
C ARG A 1198 -10.46 34.01 20.52
N GLN A 1199 -11.65 34.61 20.72
CA GLN A 1199 -11.80 35.93 21.33
C GLN A 1199 -11.25 36.01 22.78
N ASP A 1200 -11.24 34.87 23.49
CA ASP A 1200 -10.91 34.84 24.93
C ASP A 1200 -9.40 34.68 25.24
N ASN A 1201 -8.55 34.38 24.24
CA ASN A 1201 -7.14 34.06 24.52
C ASN A 1201 -6.20 34.33 23.31
N GLY A 1202 -5.22 35.23 23.50
CA GLY A 1202 -4.44 35.85 22.42
C GLY A 1202 -3.55 34.92 21.57
N THR A 1203 -3.29 33.68 22.00
CA THR A 1203 -2.41 32.71 21.31
C THR A 1203 -3.10 31.40 20.92
N ALA A 1204 -4.36 31.20 21.31
CA ALA A 1204 -5.11 29.96 21.07
C ALA A 1204 -5.98 30.08 19.81
N TYR A 1205 -5.81 29.14 18.89
CA TYR A 1205 -6.54 29.05 17.64
C TYR A 1205 -7.39 27.78 17.62
N ARG A 1206 -8.54 27.84 16.95
CA ARG A 1206 -9.36 26.66 16.63
C ARG A 1206 -9.27 26.36 15.14
N ARG A 1207 -9.39 25.08 14.77
CA ARG A 1207 -9.55 24.69 13.37
C ARG A 1207 -10.89 25.20 12.82
N LEU A 1208 -10.88 25.71 11.58
CA LEU A 1208 -12.07 26.14 10.85
C LEU A 1208 -12.34 25.28 9.61
N GLY A 1209 -11.29 24.66 9.05
CA GLY A 1209 -11.40 23.84 7.84
C GLY A 1209 -10.06 23.55 7.21
N VAL A 1210 -10.10 23.08 5.96
CA VAL A 1210 -8.93 22.81 5.13
C VAL A 1210 -9.08 23.40 3.74
N ALA A 1211 -7.96 23.65 3.08
CA ALA A 1211 -7.96 24.15 1.72
C ALA A 1211 -6.75 23.68 0.92
N ARG A 1212 -6.91 23.70 -0.40
CA ARG A 1212 -5.82 23.60 -1.36
C ARG A 1212 -5.67 24.97 -2.04
N LEU A 1213 -4.63 25.71 -1.68
CA LEU A 1213 -4.42 27.09 -2.10
C LEU A 1213 -3.14 27.23 -2.94
N PRO A 1214 -3.10 28.12 -3.95
CA PRO A 1214 -1.85 28.49 -4.62
C PRO A 1214 -0.89 29.18 -3.64
N GLY A 1215 0.43 28.98 -3.82
CA GLY A 1215 1.44 29.63 -2.96
C GLY A 1215 1.36 31.15 -2.94
N SER A 1216 0.90 31.77 -4.03
CA SER A 1216 0.67 33.23 -4.13
C SER A 1216 -0.43 33.76 -3.22
N TRP A 1217 -1.32 32.90 -2.71
CA TRP A 1217 -2.43 33.29 -1.84
C TRP A 1217 -2.04 33.28 -0.35
N ILE A 1218 -0.81 32.87 -0.03
CA ILE A 1218 -0.29 32.77 1.33
C ILE A 1218 0.81 33.81 1.48
N ASP A 1219 0.81 34.57 2.58
CA ASP A 1219 1.91 35.49 2.86
C ASP A 1219 3.20 34.71 3.17
N GLN A 1220 4.09 34.67 2.18
CA GLN A 1220 5.40 34.05 2.26
C GLN A 1220 6.50 35.03 2.71
N LYS A 1221 6.25 36.35 2.64
CA LYS A 1221 7.27 37.38 2.91
C LYS A 1221 7.26 37.85 4.36
N GLY A 1222 6.12 37.82 5.04
CA GLY A 1222 6.00 38.15 6.46
C GLY A 1222 6.52 37.04 7.39
N PRO A 1223 7.05 37.38 8.58
CA PRO A 1223 7.36 36.38 9.61
C PRO A 1223 6.05 35.71 10.07
N GLY A 1224 5.98 34.38 9.94
CA GLY A 1224 4.83 33.62 10.42
C GLY A 1224 4.68 33.72 11.94
N ARG A 1225 3.44 33.63 12.45
CA ARG A 1225 3.17 33.69 13.90
C ARG A 1225 3.13 32.28 14.47
N LYS A 1226 3.90 32.01 15.53
CA LYS A 1226 3.74 30.75 16.29
C LYS A 1226 2.38 30.76 16.98
N ILE A 1227 1.59 29.74 16.72
CA ILE A 1227 0.23 29.58 17.23
C ILE A 1227 0.03 28.19 17.83
N SER A 1228 -0.95 28.09 18.71
CA SER A 1228 -1.38 26.86 19.34
C SER A 1228 -2.79 26.53 18.88
N VAL A 1229 -2.96 25.48 18.09
CA VAL A 1229 -4.27 24.98 17.69
C VAL A 1229 -4.74 24.00 18.77
N VAL A 1230 -5.77 24.40 19.51
CA VAL A 1230 -6.25 23.69 20.71
C VAL A 1230 -7.37 22.71 20.43
#